data_AF-A0A3D1EW36-F1
#
_entry.id   AF-A0A3D1EW36-F1
#
_cell.length_a   1.000
_cell.length_b   1.000
_cell.length_c   1.000
_cell.angle_alpha   90.00
_cell.angle_beta   90.00
_cell.angle_gamma   90.00
#
_symmetry.space_group_name_H-M   'P 1'
#
loop_
_entity.id
_entity.type
_entity.pdbx_description
1 polymer ?
#
loop_
_entity_poly.entity_id
_entity_poly.type
_entity_poly.pdbx_seq_one_letter_code
_entity_poly.pdbx_strand_id
1 'polypeptide(L)'
;MYKHIALPLTLLIALIISTNTYAQEPVQIQVTNKVLRPASEIPPLGHNGFGDIGAVQYSSANLIKQAGFEPAMMRDLYLVTTSGKDKGKRWITLDGPGTSWYALYNTGTYSGGSMRAYRITQAGDKQTVNKITETKVLPKNTPNFPDGGWLADLPGEYGSMSKLSKQEQQDYKAKNWRVYYESDTALQAGDVVIFTKNYGWPDKSIFHPRTFNWKKDFQTSWSVNGGTYQFVPHPISQPTEMDGGDQCMKVTPKASNVMVTQNAFGSPDRKDVFWYGQLEPGLTYRYEVWLRCDSTNQVTLGFATSGKFARGYFGHKLEQTFTINNQWQKVGFEFTAPPRPTQGGLGGPAITFTNQSPVYIDNIKLMPVYEVGDADKPFTVNRTQLNAILDGQPATGIKGALRVWEGLTSCRMQSLLSWHNDSELKAGAYNSLKSKDMTIPRSLMFMEATGDSPQTRVVPWLIIQVLFDEDEYRGLIEYLAAPFDPKKDTAKNKPWAYKRYTQRGHGRPWIDDFRELIIEFGNENWHNRAHSGWVGFGKFKHVHRFGREYGLFCRYFVDQIKQSPYWSDQAEQKIRFSLGGNYSTRIQNNKVIGYGQEASQAFNLPVYEGHATYIGPRWEMNEAAMTEIDDAGFQRMLTSYIAEKQSEWQKQNTSWQLLKKQGYDVTMVAYEGGPSGFDMPQIKKLGIKAPSEVYGKSLSAGVAAFDGWMDAYRMGWTHQCYLAFSQGLKWSSHTSFAQDFRPSPGFLAQQMRNRYMTGDMVEVKLSNVPQVTTSVLTGRGKQAKLTQTQVPAMGVYAMRAGDQLSVALLSRQLQGEIPVALNLPIEQAGKINCYMLAGDPRSTNILEKKVDIQSLPVSNDKLKQGVMQIAPIPAGSIVIYTFDQIH
;
A
#
# COMPACT_ATOMS: atom_id res chain seq x y z
N MET A 1 -71.93 45.93 -2.56
CA MET A 1 -73.02 45.64 -1.61
C MET A 1 -72.36 45.11 -0.33
N TYR A 2 -72.25 45.96 0.71
CA TYR A 2 -71.94 45.70 2.15
C TYR A 2 -70.61 44.99 2.52
N LYS A 3 -69.79 45.40 3.52
CA LYS A 3 -69.81 46.29 4.71
C LYS A 3 -68.33 46.69 5.01
N HIS A 4 -67.96 47.96 5.25
CA HIS A 4 -67.90 48.71 6.53
C HIS A 4 -67.09 48.02 7.66
N ILE A 5 -66.28 48.65 8.52
CA ILE A 5 -65.79 50.01 8.83
C ILE A 5 -64.70 49.84 9.92
N ALA A 6 -63.69 50.73 9.90
CA ALA A 6 -62.85 51.30 10.98
C ALA A 6 -62.28 50.50 12.19
N LEU A 7 -60.96 50.69 12.40
CA LEU A 7 -60.16 50.74 13.65
C LEU A 7 -60.66 51.82 14.66
N PRO A 8 -60.05 52.07 15.85
CA PRO A 8 -59.11 51.30 16.72
C PRO A 8 -59.38 51.42 18.25
N LEU A 9 -58.73 50.62 19.11
CA LEU A 9 -58.11 51.08 20.38
C LEU A 9 -57.22 50.00 21.08
N THR A 10 -55.92 50.29 21.15
CA THR A 10 -54.96 50.15 22.28
C THR A 10 -55.00 48.93 23.22
N LEU A 11 -53.91 48.11 23.23
CA LEU A 11 -53.17 47.79 24.48
C LEU A 11 -51.79 47.14 24.24
N LEU A 12 -50.78 47.93 24.59
CA LEU A 12 -49.46 47.64 25.15
C LEU A 12 -49.21 46.20 25.70
N ILE A 13 -48.37 45.40 25.05
CA ILE A 13 -47.33 44.56 25.69
C ILE A 13 -46.10 44.56 24.78
N ALA A 14 -45.10 45.35 25.17
CA ALA A 14 -43.75 45.23 24.65
C ALA A 14 -43.08 44.02 25.30
N LEU A 15 -43.03 42.89 24.59
CA LEU A 15 -42.06 41.83 24.90
C LEU A 15 -40.82 42.11 24.03
N ILE A 16 -39.90 42.91 24.58
CA ILE A 16 -38.53 42.96 24.07
C ILE A 16 -37.93 41.61 24.42
N ILE A 17 -38.02 40.65 23.50
CA ILE A 17 -37.05 39.56 23.47
C ILE A 17 -35.77 40.20 22.93
N SER A 18 -34.98 40.77 23.83
CA SER A 18 -33.57 40.96 23.59
C SER A 18 -32.99 39.56 23.43
N THR A 19 -32.92 39.07 22.20
CA THR A 19 -31.93 38.07 21.84
C THR A 19 -30.58 38.75 22.04
N ASN A 20 -30.08 38.75 23.28
CA ASN A 20 -28.67 38.91 23.56
C ASN A 20 -28.00 37.71 22.90
N THR A 21 -27.76 37.79 21.59
CA THR A 21 -26.67 37.06 20.97
C THR A 21 -25.42 37.62 21.63
N TYR A 22 -25.03 36.98 22.74
CA TYR A 22 -23.70 37.16 23.31
C TYR A 22 -22.73 36.93 22.16
N ALA A 23 -22.16 38.02 21.64
CA ALA A 23 -21.15 37.93 20.60
C ALA A 23 -20.03 37.09 21.19
N GLN A 24 -19.83 35.90 20.63
CA GLN A 24 -18.79 35.00 21.09
C GLN A 24 -17.45 35.72 20.96
N GLU A 25 -16.70 35.82 22.07
CA GLU A 25 -15.39 36.45 22.03
C GLU A 25 -14.51 35.76 20.98
N PRO A 26 -13.78 36.52 20.14
CA PRO A 26 -12.94 35.93 19.12
C PRO A 26 -11.79 35.15 19.75
N VAL A 27 -11.48 33.99 19.16
CA VAL A 27 -10.28 33.22 19.50
C VAL A 27 -9.06 34.08 19.22
N GLN A 28 -8.21 34.28 20.23
CA GLN A 28 -6.97 35.02 20.05
C GLN A 28 -5.88 34.05 19.62
N ILE A 29 -5.30 34.34 18.45
CA ILE A 29 -4.24 33.54 17.85
C ILE A 29 -2.99 34.42 17.80
N GLN A 30 -1.88 33.92 18.34
CA GLN A 30 -0.58 34.56 18.25
C GLN A 30 0.42 33.62 17.58
N VAL A 31 0.85 33.98 16.37
CA VAL A 31 1.95 33.32 15.68
C VAL A 31 3.26 33.99 16.11
N THR A 32 4.30 33.18 16.38
CA THR A 32 5.60 33.68 16.82
C THR A 32 6.70 33.33 15.81
N ASN A 33 7.91 33.87 16.00
CA ASN A 33 9.10 33.50 15.22
C ASN A 33 9.85 32.28 15.79
N LYS A 34 9.34 31.64 16.86
CA LYS A 34 10.01 30.49 17.48
C LYS A 34 9.80 29.25 16.62
N VAL A 35 10.88 28.74 16.03
CA VAL A 35 10.88 27.47 15.30
C VAL A 35 10.68 26.30 16.27
N LEU A 36 9.66 25.49 16.02
CA LEU A 36 9.37 24.23 16.72
C LEU A 36 10.02 23.03 16.04
N ARG A 37 9.99 23.01 14.70
CA ARG A 37 10.62 21.98 13.87
C ARG A 37 11.17 22.61 12.59
N PRO A 38 12.41 22.30 12.20
CA PRO A 38 12.97 22.81 10.95
C PRO A 38 12.36 22.11 9.73
N ALA A 39 12.36 22.80 8.58
CA ALA A 39 11.84 22.33 7.30
C ALA A 39 12.43 20.98 6.85
N SER A 40 13.71 20.74 7.15
CA SER A 40 14.42 19.49 6.83
C SER A 40 13.85 18.26 7.54
N GLU A 41 13.09 18.44 8.63
CA GLU A 41 12.49 17.34 9.38
C GLU A 41 10.98 17.18 9.11
N ILE A 42 10.38 18.06 8.30
CA ILE A 42 8.95 18.07 8.02
C ILE A 42 8.69 18.00 6.50
N PRO A 43 9.19 16.95 5.82
CA PRO A 43 9.01 16.79 4.38
C PRO A 43 7.52 16.73 4.04
N PRO A 44 7.12 17.07 2.80
CA PRO A 44 5.73 16.92 2.36
C PRO A 44 5.16 15.52 2.65
N LEU A 45 3.86 15.44 2.91
CA LEU A 45 3.14 14.19 3.06
C LEU A 45 3.29 13.35 1.79
N GLY A 46 3.75 12.12 1.98
CA GLY A 46 3.90 11.12 0.94
C GLY A 46 2.62 10.33 0.66
N HIS A 47 2.74 9.32 -0.18
CA HIS A 47 1.66 8.40 -0.52
C HIS A 47 2.07 6.96 -0.22
N ASN A 48 1.10 6.10 0.06
CA ASN A 48 1.25 4.66 0.10
C ASN A 48 0.40 4.03 -1.01
N GLY A 49 1.03 3.25 -1.89
CA GLY A 49 0.40 2.63 -3.06
C GLY A 49 0.43 3.51 -4.33
N PHE A 50 0.03 2.92 -5.46
CA PHE A 50 0.12 3.55 -6.79
C PHE A 50 -1.22 3.78 -7.52
N GLY A 51 -2.36 3.61 -6.87
CA GLY A 51 -3.66 3.90 -7.50
C GLY A 51 -4.44 2.66 -7.95
N ASP A 52 -3.87 1.46 -7.82
CA ASP A 52 -4.42 0.25 -8.41
C ASP A 52 -5.45 -0.45 -7.53
N ILE A 53 -6.43 -1.07 -8.18
CA ILE A 53 -7.40 -1.97 -7.54
C ILE A 53 -7.89 -3.02 -8.55
N GLY A 54 -8.19 -4.20 -8.02
CA GLY A 54 -9.01 -5.18 -8.71
C GLY A 54 -8.38 -5.81 -9.94
N ALA A 55 -9.03 -5.71 -11.10
CA ALA A 55 -8.71 -6.44 -12.31
C ALA A 55 -7.73 -5.71 -13.24
N VAL A 56 -7.43 -4.43 -12.99
CA VAL A 56 -6.54 -3.59 -13.80
C VAL A 56 -5.42 -3.02 -12.93
N GLN A 57 -4.20 -2.95 -13.48
CA GLN A 57 -3.04 -2.34 -12.83
C GLN A 57 -2.56 -1.12 -13.61
N TYR A 58 -3.27 -0.01 -13.44
CA TYR A 58 -2.97 1.25 -14.12
C TYR A 58 -1.54 1.73 -13.82
N SER A 59 -1.02 1.47 -12.62
CA SER A 59 0.32 1.90 -12.23
C SER A 59 1.44 1.16 -12.93
N SER A 60 1.17 -0.09 -13.31
CA SER A 60 2.07 -0.85 -14.17
C SER A 60 1.97 -0.41 -15.63
N ALA A 61 1.01 0.45 -15.95
CA ALA A 61 0.57 0.93 -17.27
C ALA A 61 0.24 -0.16 -18.31
N ASN A 62 0.54 -1.41 -18.00
CA ASN A 62 -0.03 -2.56 -18.64
C ASN A 62 -1.35 -2.88 -17.95
N LEU A 63 -2.46 -2.66 -18.65
CA LEU A 63 -3.79 -2.94 -18.11
C LEU A 63 -4.06 -4.45 -17.96
N ILE A 64 -3.11 -5.29 -18.39
CA ILE A 64 -3.15 -6.75 -18.33
C ILE A 64 -2.36 -7.27 -17.14
N LYS A 65 -2.98 -8.22 -16.43
CA LYS A 65 -2.35 -8.95 -15.33
C LYS A 65 -1.64 -10.21 -15.78
N GLN A 66 -0.57 -10.55 -15.07
CA GLN A 66 0.17 -11.80 -15.25
C GLN A 66 0.62 -11.96 -16.70
N ALA A 67 1.15 -10.87 -17.26
CA ALA A 67 1.50 -10.76 -18.67
C ALA A 67 2.70 -11.62 -19.11
N GLY A 68 3.60 -11.95 -18.17
CA GLY A 68 4.80 -12.76 -18.41
C GLY A 68 4.69 -14.21 -17.98
N PHE A 69 3.54 -14.63 -17.43
CA PHE A 69 3.28 -16.03 -17.04
C PHE A 69 4.37 -16.70 -16.17
N GLU A 70 4.99 -15.88 -15.31
CA GLU A 70 6.12 -16.30 -14.47
C GLU A 70 5.78 -17.47 -13.53
N PRO A 71 6.80 -18.28 -13.17
CA PRO A 71 6.62 -19.44 -12.32
C PRO A 71 6.07 -19.07 -10.95
N ALA A 72 5.50 -20.05 -10.28
CA ALA A 72 4.91 -19.88 -8.97
C ALA A 72 5.95 -20.02 -7.86
N MET A 73 6.09 -18.99 -7.04
CA MET A 73 7.01 -18.98 -5.91
C MET A 73 6.26 -19.14 -4.59
N MET A 74 6.80 -19.98 -3.70
CA MET A 74 6.34 -20.10 -2.33
C MET A 74 7.51 -19.91 -1.37
N ARG A 75 7.33 -19.00 -0.39
CA ARG A 75 8.26 -18.78 0.70
C ARG A 75 7.51 -18.69 2.02
N ASP A 76 7.95 -19.47 2.99
CA ASP A 76 7.35 -19.48 4.32
C ASP A 76 8.42 -19.42 5.41
N LEU A 77 8.10 -18.74 6.51
CA LEU A 77 8.92 -18.65 7.71
C LEU A 77 8.23 -19.31 8.89
N TYR A 78 9.02 -20.08 9.66
CA TYR A 78 8.56 -20.76 10.86
C TYR A 78 9.60 -20.73 11.97
N LEU A 79 9.14 -20.95 13.20
CA LEU A 79 10.01 -21.32 14.32
C LEU A 79 10.02 -22.84 14.48
N VAL A 80 11.21 -23.37 14.74
CA VAL A 80 11.38 -24.77 15.17
C VAL A 80 10.80 -24.93 16.57
N THR A 81 9.94 -25.94 16.76
CA THR A 81 9.36 -26.27 18.08
C THR A 81 10.03 -27.48 18.71
N THR A 82 10.34 -28.50 17.93
CA THR A 82 11.11 -29.68 18.35
C THR A 82 11.96 -30.18 17.19
N SER A 83 12.98 -30.99 17.49
CA SER A 83 13.85 -31.60 16.50
C SER A 83 14.28 -33.00 16.93
N GLY A 84 14.75 -33.79 15.97
CA GLY A 84 15.24 -35.14 16.25
C GLY A 84 16.00 -35.75 15.08
N LYS A 85 16.33 -37.03 15.22
CA LYS A 85 16.92 -37.87 14.17
C LYS A 85 16.13 -39.16 14.08
N ASP A 86 15.77 -39.58 12.87
CA ASP A 86 15.08 -40.84 12.61
C ASP A 86 15.58 -41.40 11.26
N LYS A 87 15.78 -42.72 11.18
CA LYS A 87 16.31 -43.42 9.98
C LYS A 87 17.52 -42.73 9.36
N GLY A 88 18.45 -42.23 10.19
CA GLY A 88 19.65 -41.54 9.74
C GLY A 88 19.46 -40.10 9.26
N LYS A 89 18.24 -39.56 9.25
CA LYS A 89 17.94 -38.18 8.81
C LYS A 89 17.45 -37.31 9.96
N ARG A 90 17.84 -36.03 9.94
CA ARG A 90 17.34 -35.04 10.89
C ARG A 90 15.92 -34.61 10.52
N TRP A 91 15.13 -34.28 11.53
CA TRP A 91 13.80 -33.70 11.34
C TRP A 91 13.53 -32.56 12.33
N ILE A 92 12.61 -31.68 11.97
CA ILE A 92 12.06 -30.61 12.80
C ILE A 92 10.54 -30.62 12.76
N THR A 93 9.91 -30.07 13.80
CA THR A 93 8.51 -29.62 13.80
C THR A 93 8.47 -28.11 13.83
N LEU A 94 7.39 -27.52 13.31
CA LEU A 94 7.24 -26.08 13.11
C LEU A 94 6.13 -25.50 13.97
N ASP A 95 6.21 -24.21 14.27
CA ASP A 95 5.14 -23.49 14.94
C ASP A 95 3.94 -23.19 14.02
N GLY A 96 2.77 -22.93 14.61
CA GLY A 96 1.54 -22.63 13.89
C GLY A 96 0.66 -23.85 13.59
N PRO A 97 -0.18 -23.84 12.55
CA PRO A 97 -1.11 -24.93 12.27
C PRO A 97 -0.42 -26.18 11.73
N GLY A 98 0.92 -26.25 11.79
CA GLY A 98 1.81 -27.24 11.20
C GLY A 98 2.00 -27.10 9.67
N THR A 99 2.92 -27.90 9.12
CA THR A 99 3.21 -28.16 7.68
C THR A 99 2.06 -28.41 6.68
N SER A 100 0.84 -28.80 7.10
CA SER A 100 -0.35 -28.95 6.24
C SER A 100 -1.27 -27.73 6.21
N TRP A 101 -1.09 -26.78 7.13
CA TRP A 101 -1.89 -25.55 7.26
C TRP A 101 -3.41 -25.77 7.19
N TYR A 102 -3.98 -26.53 8.12
CA TYR A 102 -5.40 -26.94 8.07
C TYR A 102 -5.76 -27.78 6.82
N ALA A 103 -4.90 -28.71 6.39
CA ALA A 103 -5.10 -29.53 5.19
C ALA A 103 -5.21 -28.71 3.89
N LEU A 104 -4.36 -27.70 3.71
CA LEU A 104 -4.11 -27.07 2.42
C LEU A 104 -3.06 -27.84 1.60
N TYR A 105 -2.07 -28.42 2.28
CA TYR A 105 -0.92 -29.09 1.67
C TYR A 105 -0.94 -30.59 1.95
N ASN A 106 -0.51 -31.42 0.99
CA ASN A 106 -0.29 -32.85 1.19
C ASN A 106 1.18 -33.15 1.53
N THR A 107 1.49 -34.41 1.79
CA THR A 107 2.88 -34.86 1.84
C THR A 107 3.60 -34.51 0.54
N GLY A 108 4.82 -34.01 0.67
CA GLY A 108 5.71 -33.72 -0.44
C GLY A 108 5.65 -32.31 -1.00
N THR A 109 4.77 -31.42 -0.51
CA THR A 109 4.62 -30.05 -1.02
C THR A 109 5.96 -29.30 -1.11
N TYR A 110 6.79 -29.38 -0.07
CA TYR A 110 8.10 -28.73 -0.02
C TYR A 110 9.28 -29.64 -0.38
N SER A 111 9.05 -30.88 -0.84
CA SER A 111 10.14 -31.82 -1.13
C SER A 111 11.14 -31.25 -2.15
N GLY A 112 12.43 -31.31 -1.80
CA GLY A 112 13.52 -30.72 -2.57
C GLY A 112 13.54 -29.18 -2.59
N GLY A 113 12.69 -28.51 -1.82
CA GLY A 113 12.75 -27.06 -1.61
C GLY A 113 13.95 -26.66 -0.75
N SER A 114 14.43 -25.44 -0.95
CA SER A 114 15.54 -24.89 -0.15
C SER A 114 15.05 -24.55 1.26
N MET A 115 15.92 -24.79 2.25
CA MET A 115 15.71 -24.44 3.65
C MET A 115 16.93 -23.72 4.19
N ARG A 116 16.73 -22.53 4.74
CA ARG A 116 17.74 -21.81 5.53
C ARG A 116 17.31 -21.80 6.99
N ALA A 117 18.27 -22.00 7.90
CA ALA A 117 18.01 -21.93 9.33
C ALA A 117 18.91 -20.91 10.01
N TYR A 118 18.34 -20.17 10.95
CA TYR A 118 18.97 -19.10 11.69
C TYR A 118 18.75 -19.27 13.19
N ARG A 119 19.73 -18.84 13.98
CA ARG A 119 19.68 -18.91 15.44
C ARG A 119 20.10 -17.59 16.05
N ILE A 120 19.32 -17.13 17.02
CA ILE A 120 19.75 -16.07 17.93
C ILE A 120 20.69 -16.71 18.96
N THR A 121 21.94 -16.27 18.98
CA THR A 121 22.91 -16.66 20.00
C THR A 121 23.16 -15.50 20.95
N GLN A 122 23.56 -15.82 22.18
CA GLN A 122 23.91 -14.84 23.19
C GLN A 122 25.38 -15.00 23.59
N ALA A 123 26.13 -13.89 23.59
CA ALA A 123 27.48 -13.81 24.10
C ALA A 123 27.56 -12.62 25.08
N GLY A 124 27.62 -12.93 26.38
CA GLY A 124 27.41 -11.92 27.43
C GLY A 124 26.01 -11.30 27.32
N ASP A 125 25.95 -9.97 27.25
CA ASP A 125 24.69 -9.22 27.08
C ASP A 125 24.29 -9.00 25.61
N LYS A 126 25.16 -9.36 24.66
CA LYS A 126 24.91 -9.16 23.22
C LYS A 126 24.23 -10.38 22.62
N GLN A 127 23.13 -10.13 21.91
CA GLN A 127 22.48 -11.13 21.07
C GLN A 127 22.80 -10.86 19.60
N THR A 128 23.02 -11.93 18.84
CA THR A 128 23.28 -11.88 17.39
C THR A 128 22.52 -12.98 16.68
N VAL A 129 22.15 -12.75 15.42
CA VAL A 129 21.58 -13.77 14.55
C VAL A 129 22.71 -14.38 13.72
N ASN A 130 22.74 -15.70 13.61
CA ASN A 130 23.68 -16.43 12.76
C ASN A 130 22.92 -17.38 11.83
N LYS A 131 23.35 -17.47 10.56
CA LYS A 131 22.93 -18.56 9.67
C LYS A 131 23.59 -19.85 10.13
N ILE A 132 22.79 -20.84 10.50
CA ILE A 132 23.24 -22.12 11.05
C ILE A 132 23.44 -23.17 9.96
N THR A 133 22.54 -23.22 8.99
CA THR A 133 22.67 -24.11 7.84
C THR A 133 21.86 -23.58 6.68
N GLU A 134 22.33 -23.90 5.48
CA GLU A 134 21.57 -23.82 4.24
C GLU A 134 21.54 -25.21 3.62
N THR A 135 20.36 -25.73 3.33
CA THR A 135 20.15 -27.13 2.96
C THR A 135 18.85 -27.27 2.16
N LYS A 136 18.42 -28.50 1.89
CA LYS A 136 17.13 -28.78 1.26
C LYS A 136 16.27 -29.67 2.14
N VAL A 137 14.97 -29.51 2.01
CA VAL A 137 13.99 -30.51 2.44
C VAL A 137 14.24 -31.77 1.60
N LEU A 138 14.19 -32.96 2.21
CA LEU A 138 14.51 -34.20 1.49
C LEU A 138 13.70 -34.29 0.18
N PRO A 139 14.34 -34.67 -0.95
CA PRO A 139 13.65 -34.80 -2.22
C PRO A 139 12.51 -35.83 -2.18
N LYS A 140 11.57 -35.71 -3.13
CA LYS A 140 10.55 -36.73 -3.35
C LYS A 140 11.24 -38.06 -3.67
N ASN A 141 10.65 -39.18 -3.23
CA ASN A 141 11.19 -40.53 -3.39
C ASN A 141 12.48 -40.82 -2.60
N THR A 142 12.80 -40.05 -1.57
CA THR A 142 13.92 -40.40 -0.68
C THR A 142 13.64 -41.76 -0.02
N PRO A 143 14.54 -42.76 -0.11
CA PRO A 143 14.29 -44.09 0.43
C PRO A 143 13.90 -44.05 1.91
N ASN A 144 12.84 -44.80 2.27
CA ASN A 144 12.27 -44.90 3.62
C ASN A 144 11.50 -43.66 4.12
N PHE A 145 11.27 -42.65 3.27
CA PHE A 145 10.46 -41.46 3.57
C PHE A 145 9.30 -41.34 2.56
N PRO A 146 8.03 -41.29 3.02
CA PRO A 146 6.88 -41.22 2.11
C PRO A 146 6.85 -39.87 1.39
N ASP A 147 6.81 -39.88 0.06
CA ASP A 147 6.69 -38.71 -0.84
C ASP A 147 7.65 -37.51 -0.56
N GLY A 148 8.76 -37.78 0.14
CA GLY A 148 9.88 -36.88 0.40
C GLY A 148 9.96 -36.33 1.83
N GLY A 149 10.59 -35.17 2.01
CA GLY A 149 10.96 -34.65 3.33
C GLY A 149 9.87 -33.89 4.07
N TRP A 150 8.82 -33.45 3.39
CA TRP A 150 7.73 -32.70 4.00
C TRP A 150 6.55 -33.63 4.28
N LEU A 151 6.39 -34.09 5.53
CA LEU A 151 5.34 -35.05 5.89
C LEU A 151 4.15 -34.33 6.55
N ALA A 152 2.98 -34.44 5.92
CA ALA A 152 1.70 -34.01 6.46
C ALA A 152 0.84 -35.25 6.70
N ASP A 153 0.60 -35.62 7.96
CA ASP A 153 -0.23 -36.78 8.31
C ASP A 153 -1.72 -36.41 8.16
N LEU A 154 -2.27 -36.56 6.94
CA LEU A 154 -3.67 -36.23 6.62
C LEU A 154 -4.49 -37.50 6.25
N PRO A 155 -5.69 -37.70 6.83
CA PRO A 155 -6.67 -38.61 6.26
C PRO A 155 -7.21 -38.05 4.93
N GLY A 156 -7.59 -38.93 4.00
CA GLY A 156 -7.94 -38.58 2.62
C GLY A 156 -9.18 -37.69 2.42
N GLU A 157 -10.01 -37.44 3.45
CA GLU A 157 -11.24 -36.65 3.33
C GLU A 157 -11.42 -35.60 4.44
N TYR A 158 -11.31 -34.32 4.09
CA TYR A 158 -11.55 -33.18 5.01
C TYR A 158 -12.95 -33.17 5.64
N GLY A 159 -13.96 -33.73 4.98
CA GLY A 159 -15.34 -33.83 5.50
C GLY A 159 -15.47 -34.68 6.76
N SER A 160 -14.45 -35.50 7.08
CA SER A 160 -14.35 -36.23 8.33
C SER A 160 -13.93 -35.33 9.51
N MET A 161 -13.16 -34.26 9.28
CA MET A 161 -12.69 -33.38 10.35
C MET A 161 -13.79 -32.58 11.04
N SER A 162 -14.82 -32.14 10.31
CA SER A 162 -15.98 -31.49 10.93
C SER A 162 -16.85 -32.46 11.71
N LYS A 163 -16.66 -33.78 11.52
CA LYS A 163 -17.35 -34.85 12.24
C LYS A 163 -16.54 -35.36 13.45
N LEU A 164 -15.25 -35.02 13.54
CA LEU A 164 -14.43 -35.26 14.73
C LEU A 164 -14.93 -34.41 15.90
N SER A 165 -14.88 -34.97 17.11
CA SER A 165 -15.07 -34.23 18.35
C SER A 165 -14.06 -33.09 18.48
N LYS A 166 -14.35 -32.08 19.33
CA LYS A 166 -13.40 -30.98 19.59
C LYS A 166 -12.05 -31.49 20.08
N GLN A 167 -12.03 -32.57 20.86
CA GLN A 167 -10.81 -33.20 21.36
C GLN A 167 -10.05 -33.88 20.22
N GLU A 168 -10.71 -34.69 19.38
CA GLU A 168 -10.07 -35.30 18.22
C GLU A 168 -9.55 -34.24 17.23
N GLN A 169 -10.26 -33.13 17.05
CA GLN A 169 -9.77 -32.00 16.28
C GLN A 169 -8.55 -31.32 16.94
N GLN A 170 -8.48 -31.28 18.27
CA GLN A 170 -7.33 -30.75 19.02
C GLN A 170 -6.14 -31.70 18.96
N ASP A 171 -6.35 -33.00 19.18
CA ASP A 171 -5.34 -34.06 19.08
C ASP A 171 -4.79 -34.14 17.65
N TYR A 172 -5.67 -33.99 16.65
CA TYR A 172 -5.30 -33.87 15.25
C TYR A 172 -4.43 -32.64 14.98
N LYS A 173 -4.81 -31.47 15.51
CA LYS A 173 -4.01 -30.24 15.44
C LYS A 173 -2.71 -30.36 16.24
N ALA A 174 -2.64 -31.27 17.21
CA ALA A 174 -1.47 -31.56 18.04
C ALA A 174 -0.56 -32.64 17.45
N LYS A 175 -0.95 -33.31 16.36
CA LYS A 175 -0.06 -34.24 15.65
C LYS A 175 1.18 -33.49 15.13
N ASN A 176 2.35 -33.89 15.61
CA ASN A 176 3.63 -33.25 15.31
C ASN A 176 4.10 -33.57 13.89
N TRP A 177 3.72 -32.72 12.94
CA TRP A 177 4.14 -32.87 11.55
C TRP A 177 5.64 -32.55 11.38
N ARG A 178 6.35 -33.39 10.62
CA ARG A 178 7.81 -33.38 10.54
C ARG A 178 8.29 -32.91 9.17
N VAL A 179 9.33 -32.09 9.19
CA VAL A 179 10.12 -31.74 8.03
C VAL A 179 11.50 -32.37 8.17
N TYR A 180 11.83 -33.29 7.27
CA TYR A 180 13.13 -33.90 7.13
C TYR A 180 13.98 -33.13 6.13
N TYR A 181 15.26 -32.97 6.44
CA TYR A 181 16.20 -32.19 5.64
C TYR A 181 17.53 -32.93 5.45
N GLU A 182 18.29 -32.51 4.44
CA GLU A 182 19.51 -33.20 4.02
C GLU A 182 20.69 -33.01 4.99
N SER A 183 20.81 -31.83 5.59
CA SER A 183 21.89 -31.49 6.52
C SER A 183 21.85 -32.31 7.82
N ASP A 184 23.02 -32.66 8.34
CA ASP A 184 23.18 -33.29 9.66
C ASP A 184 23.18 -32.28 10.82
N THR A 185 23.22 -30.98 10.52
CA THR A 185 23.21 -29.89 11.51
C THR A 185 21.97 -29.97 12.39
N ALA A 186 22.17 -30.08 13.70
CA ALA A 186 21.07 -30.17 14.66
C ALA A 186 20.43 -28.78 14.87
N LEU A 187 19.19 -28.64 14.40
CA LEU A 187 18.33 -27.51 14.74
C LEU A 187 17.71 -27.70 16.13
N GLN A 188 17.34 -26.61 16.78
CA GLN A 188 16.77 -26.62 18.14
C GLN A 188 15.53 -25.73 18.23
N ALA A 189 14.76 -25.89 19.29
CA ALA A 189 13.59 -25.05 19.54
C ALA A 189 13.97 -23.56 19.57
N GLY A 190 13.20 -22.73 18.86
CA GLY A 190 13.45 -21.30 18.71
C GLY A 190 14.32 -20.90 17.52
N ASP A 191 14.94 -21.85 16.80
CA ASP A 191 15.57 -21.55 15.52
C ASP A 191 14.51 -21.08 14.51
N VAL A 192 14.85 -20.09 13.69
CA VAL A 192 14.01 -19.61 12.59
C VAL A 192 14.39 -20.39 11.33
N VAL A 193 13.40 -20.98 10.66
CA VAL A 193 13.59 -21.62 9.35
C VAL A 193 12.79 -20.91 8.29
N ILE A 194 13.42 -20.69 7.13
CA ILE A 194 12.80 -20.12 5.94
C ILE A 194 12.86 -21.16 4.83
N PHE A 195 11.70 -21.52 4.30
CA PHE A 195 11.56 -22.41 3.16
C PHE A 195 11.34 -21.61 1.89
N THR A 196 11.93 -22.09 0.80
CA THR A 196 11.75 -21.53 -0.53
C THR A 196 11.50 -22.67 -1.52
N LYS A 197 10.40 -22.60 -2.27
CA LYS A 197 10.11 -23.53 -3.35
C LYS A 197 9.62 -22.78 -4.59
N ASN A 198 10.33 -22.99 -5.70
CA ASN A 198 9.89 -22.59 -7.02
C ASN A 198 9.12 -23.75 -7.67
N TYR A 199 7.92 -23.47 -8.18
CA TYR A 199 7.15 -24.36 -9.02
C TYR A 199 7.08 -23.74 -10.42
N GLY A 200 7.55 -24.44 -11.44
CA GLY A 200 7.23 -24.05 -12.82
C GLY A 200 5.72 -24.09 -13.03
N TRP A 201 5.14 -25.29 -12.95
CA TRP A 201 3.70 -25.47 -12.80
C TRP A 201 3.46 -26.39 -11.60
N PRO A 202 2.65 -26.00 -10.60
CA PRO A 202 2.47 -26.84 -9.43
C PRO A 202 1.73 -28.14 -9.76
N ASP A 203 2.24 -29.27 -9.28
CA ASP A 203 1.54 -30.56 -9.38
C ASP A 203 0.27 -30.51 -8.51
N LYS A 204 -0.89 -30.89 -9.05
CA LYS A 204 -2.15 -30.86 -8.29
C LYS A 204 -2.16 -31.87 -7.14
N SER A 205 -1.43 -32.98 -7.28
CA SER A 205 -1.42 -34.08 -6.31
C SER A 205 -0.80 -33.70 -4.95
N ILE A 206 0.09 -32.70 -4.94
CA ILE A 206 0.74 -32.21 -3.71
C ILE A 206 -0.12 -31.21 -2.92
N PHE A 207 -1.33 -30.88 -3.41
CA PHE A 207 -2.30 -30.07 -2.68
C PHE A 207 -3.51 -30.92 -2.32
N HIS A 208 -4.11 -30.59 -1.17
CA HIS A 208 -5.26 -31.34 -0.69
C HIS A 208 -6.48 -31.11 -1.63
N PRO A 209 -7.26 -32.15 -2.01
CA PRO A 209 -8.38 -32.00 -2.96
C PRO A 209 -9.39 -30.89 -2.64
N ARG A 210 -9.58 -30.57 -1.35
CA ARG A 210 -10.44 -29.48 -0.87
C ARG A 210 -10.04 -28.09 -1.37
N THR A 211 -8.79 -27.90 -1.75
CA THR A 211 -8.27 -26.59 -2.18
C THR A 211 -8.46 -26.38 -3.68
N PHE A 212 -9.26 -27.21 -4.34
CA PHE A 212 -9.62 -26.97 -5.73
C PHE A 212 -11.10 -26.61 -5.82
N ASN A 213 -11.40 -25.63 -6.68
CA ASN A 213 -12.77 -25.24 -6.97
C ASN A 213 -13.49 -26.31 -7.83
N TRP A 214 -14.71 -26.03 -8.26
CA TRP A 214 -15.51 -26.92 -9.13
C TRP A 214 -14.82 -27.27 -10.48
N LYS A 215 -13.84 -26.47 -10.94
CA LYS A 215 -13.04 -26.78 -12.13
C LYS A 215 -11.89 -27.76 -11.86
N LYS A 216 -11.62 -28.11 -10.60
CA LYS A 216 -10.50 -28.95 -10.16
C LYS A 216 -9.14 -28.47 -10.70
N ASP A 217 -8.94 -27.14 -10.74
CA ASP A 217 -7.73 -26.52 -11.29
C ASP A 217 -7.29 -25.27 -10.51
N PHE A 218 -6.07 -24.80 -10.79
CA PHE A 218 -5.55 -23.52 -10.32
C PHE A 218 -6.30 -22.38 -10.98
N GLN A 219 -6.70 -21.39 -10.18
CA GLN A 219 -7.25 -20.15 -10.70
C GLN A 219 -6.12 -19.19 -11.08
N THR A 220 -6.14 -18.65 -12.29
CA THR A 220 -5.27 -17.55 -12.74
C THR A 220 -6.08 -16.31 -13.07
N SER A 221 -5.40 -15.22 -13.46
CA SER A 221 -6.07 -14.04 -14.01
C SER A 221 -6.63 -14.27 -15.41
N TRP A 222 -6.26 -15.38 -16.06
CA TRP A 222 -6.67 -15.72 -17.43
C TRP A 222 -7.70 -16.85 -17.45
N SER A 223 -8.59 -16.80 -18.43
CA SER A 223 -9.55 -17.85 -18.74
C SER A 223 -9.28 -18.41 -20.12
N VAL A 224 -9.30 -19.74 -20.24
CA VAL A 224 -9.17 -20.44 -21.52
C VAL A 224 -10.45 -21.23 -21.78
N ASN A 225 -11.15 -20.87 -22.85
CA ASN A 225 -12.31 -21.58 -23.36
C ASN A 225 -11.90 -22.40 -24.60
N GLY A 226 -12.41 -23.62 -24.71
CA GLY A 226 -12.07 -24.52 -25.80
C GLY A 226 -10.67 -25.15 -25.71
N GLY A 227 -9.99 -25.06 -24.56
CA GLY A 227 -8.65 -25.62 -24.36
C GLY A 227 -8.27 -25.78 -22.90
N THR A 228 -7.02 -26.17 -22.66
CA THR A 228 -6.35 -26.21 -21.35
C THR A 228 -5.06 -25.39 -21.41
N TYR A 229 -4.54 -24.97 -20.25
CA TYR A 229 -3.31 -24.21 -20.19
C TYR A 229 -2.43 -24.60 -19.01
N GLN A 230 -1.13 -24.30 -19.12
CA GLN A 230 -0.13 -24.40 -18.07
C GLN A 230 1.02 -23.42 -18.37
N PHE A 231 1.78 -23.03 -17.35
CA PHE A 231 3.01 -22.25 -17.53
C PHE A 231 4.20 -23.19 -17.67
N VAL A 232 5.01 -22.98 -18.72
CA VAL A 232 6.12 -23.85 -19.10
C VAL A 232 7.36 -23.03 -19.43
N PRO A 233 8.58 -23.59 -19.27
CA PRO A 233 9.77 -22.96 -19.84
C PRO A 233 9.60 -22.68 -21.33
N HIS A 234 10.26 -21.65 -21.84
CA HIS A 234 10.23 -21.34 -23.27
C HIS A 234 10.76 -22.54 -24.08
N PRO A 235 10.02 -22.99 -25.11
CA PRO A 235 10.37 -24.20 -25.87
C PRO A 235 11.59 -24.01 -26.78
N ILE A 236 11.94 -22.76 -27.08
CA ILE A 236 13.12 -22.34 -27.85
C ILE A 236 13.68 -21.05 -27.23
N SER A 237 14.89 -20.66 -27.63
CA SER A 237 15.50 -19.40 -27.19
C SER A 237 14.59 -18.21 -27.51
N GLN A 238 14.52 -17.27 -26.57
CA GLN A 238 13.75 -16.03 -26.73
C GLN A 238 14.52 -15.03 -27.61
N PRO A 239 13.84 -14.24 -28.44
CA PRO A 239 14.42 -13.04 -29.05
C PRO A 239 14.85 -12.05 -27.97
N THR A 240 15.92 -11.28 -28.21
CA THR A 240 16.45 -10.34 -27.20
C THR A 240 15.43 -9.23 -26.88
N GLU A 241 14.71 -8.78 -27.90
CA GLU A 241 13.66 -7.76 -27.83
C GLU A 241 12.37 -8.24 -27.14
N MET A 242 12.28 -9.52 -26.80
CA MET A 242 11.11 -10.08 -26.13
C MET A 242 11.03 -9.65 -24.67
N ASP A 243 12.17 -9.39 -24.02
CA ASP A 243 12.25 -9.10 -22.58
C ASP A 243 11.42 -10.08 -21.72
N GLY A 244 11.32 -11.35 -22.16
CA GLY A 244 10.52 -12.38 -21.50
C GLY A 244 11.14 -12.78 -20.16
N GLY A 245 10.32 -13.29 -19.25
CA GLY A 245 10.83 -13.89 -18.02
C GLY A 245 11.15 -15.38 -18.17
N ASP A 246 10.91 -16.16 -17.13
CA ASP A 246 11.41 -17.54 -17.05
C ASP A 246 10.47 -18.55 -17.75
N GLN A 247 9.20 -18.18 -18.00
CA GLN A 247 8.18 -19.06 -18.53
C GLN A 247 7.24 -18.37 -19.51
N CYS A 248 6.45 -19.16 -20.23
CA CYS A 248 5.35 -18.71 -21.08
C CYS A 248 4.10 -19.57 -20.82
N MET A 249 2.93 -19.09 -21.26
CA MET A 249 1.71 -19.88 -21.21
C MET A 249 1.61 -20.79 -22.44
N LYS A 250 1.54 -22.10 -22.22
CA LYS A 250 1.18 -23.08 -23.25
C LYS A 250 -0.32 -23.34 -23.20
N VAL A 251 -1.02 -23.04 -24.29
CA VAL A 251 -2.43 -23.37 -24.48
C VAL A 251 -2.55 -24.58 -25.40
N THR A 252 -3.18 -25.64 -24.89
CA THR A 252 -3.46 -26.87 -25.65
C THR A 252 -4.94 -26.91 -26.04
N PRO A 253 -5.26 -26.87 -27.35
CA PRO A 253 -6.63 -26.91 -27.84
C PRO A 253 -7.38 -28.18 -27.45
N LYS A 254 -8.68 -28.04 -27.16
CA LYS A 254 -9.65 -29.14 -26.98
C LYS A 254 -10.87 -29.01 -27.90
N ALA A 255 -11.01 -27.87 -28.56
CA ALA A 255 -12.05 -27.56 -29.52
C ALA A 255 -11.41 -26.85 -30.73
N SER A 256 -12.16 -26.78 -31.84
CA SER A 256 -11.71 -26.10 -33.05
C SER A 256 -11.52 -24.59 -32.86
N ASN A 257 -12.25 -23.97 -31.94
CA ASN A 257 -12.11 -22.56 -31.57
C ASN A 257 -11.61 -22.47 -30.12
N VAL A 258 -10.44 -21.89 -29.94
CA VAL A 258 -9.88 -21.59 -28.62
C VAL A 258 -9.94 -20.09 -28.39
N MET A 259 -10.29 -19.69 -27.17
CA MET A 259 -10.27 -18.30 -26.75
C MET A 259 -9.60 -18.17 -25.39
N VAL A 260 -8.58 -17.32 -25.32
CA VAL A 260 -7.89 -16.91 -24.11
C VAL A 260 -8.36 -15.49 -23.77
N THR A 261 -8.89 -15.26 -22.57
CA THR A 261 -9.42 -13.93 -22.18
C THR A 261 -9.04 -13.54 -20.76
N GLN A 262 -9.00 -12.24 -20.51
CA GLN A 262 -8.94 -11.66 -19.18
C GLN A 262 -10.07 -10.63 -19.02
N ASN A 263 -10.84 -10.73 -17.94
CA ASN A 263 -11.87 -9.74 -17.62
C ASN A 263 -11.23 -8.58 -16.87
N ALA A 264 -10.91 -7.50 -17.59
CA ALA A 264 -10.27 -6.31 -17.07
C ALA A 264 -11.25 -5.14 -16.91
N PHE A 265 -12.28 -5.07 -17.76
CA PHE A 265 -13.16 -3.92 -17.89
C PHE A 265 -14.61 -4.22 -17.52
N GLY A 266 -15.31 -3.22 -17.00
CA GLY A 266 -16.71 -3.32 -16.60
C GLY A 266 -17.50 -2.04 -16.92
N SER A 267 -18.80 -2.19 -17.14
CA SER A 267 -19.71 -1.04 -17.32
C SER A 267 -20.08 -0.38 -15.97
N PRO A 268 -20.36 0.95 -15.95
CA PRO A 268 -20.66 1.71 -14.73
C PRO A 268 -21.90 1.26 -13.96
N ASP A 269 -22.87 0.64 -14.63
CA ASP A 269 -24.12 0.13 -14.05
C ASP A 269 -23.92 -1.12 -13.18
N ARG A 270 -22.72 -1.73 -13.20
CA ARG A 270 -22.42 -2.91 -12.40
C ARG A 270 -22.14 -2.57 -10.94
N LYS A 271 -22.72 -3.36 -10.04
CA LYS A 271 -22.47 -3.27 -8.58
C LYS A 271 -21.02 -3.51 -8.18
N ASP A 272 -20.25 -4.22 -9.00
CA ASP A 272 -18.84 -4.55 -8.79
C ASP A 272 -17.88 -3.75 -9.69
N VAL A 273 -18.34 -2.68 -10.37
CA VAL A 273 -17.50 -1.88 -11.28
C VAL A 273 -16.26 -1.30 -10.61
N PHE A 274 -16.29 -1.07 -9.30
CA PHE A 274 -15.14 -0.63 -8.52
C PHE A 274 -13.95 -1.61 -8.53
N TRP A 275 -14.14 -2.85 -9.01
CA TRP A 275 -13.09 -3.84 -9.22
C TRP A 275 -12.53 -3.85 -10.66
N TYR A 276 -13.12 -3.14 -11.61
CA TYR A 276 -12.77 -3.20 -13.03
C TYR A 276 -12.39 -1.81 -13.55
N GLY A 277 -11.50 -1.79 -14.54
CA GLY A 277 -11.13 -0.56 -15.22
C GLY A 277 -12.04 -0.22 -16.40
N GLN A 278 -11.66 0.83 -17.11
CA GLN A 278 -12.15 1.20 -18.45
C GLN A 278 -10.99 1.79 -19.25
N LEU A 279 -11.09 1.70 -20.57
CA LEU A 279 -10.23 2.47 -21.46
C LEU A 279 -10.63 3.96 -21.41
N GLU A 280 -9.63 4.85 -21.46
CA GLU A 280 -9.85 6.30 -21.56
C GLU A 280 -10.27 6.69 -22.98
N PRO A 281 -11.49 7.22 -23.20
CA PRO A 281 -11.98 7.54 -24.54
C PRO A 281 -11.06 8.50 -25.30
N GLY A 282 -10.85 8.24 -26.59
CA GLY A 282 -10.02 9.08 -27.45
C GLY A 282 -8.51 8.88 -27.29
N LEU A 283 -8.06 8.17 -26.25
CA LEU A 283 -6.65 7.81 -26.10
C LEU A 283 -6.29 6.61 -27.00
N THR A 284 -5.12 6.65 -27.62
CA THR A 284 -4.58 5.51 -28.37
C THR A 284 -3.95 4.50 -27.43
N TYR A 285 -4.21 3.22 -27.68
CA TYR A 285 -3.63 2.10 -26.97
C TYR A 285 -2.92 1.16 -27.95
N ARG A 286 -1.84 0.53 -27.48
CA ARG A 286 -1.16 -0.58 -28.13
C ARG A 286 -1.56 -1.88 -27.47
N TYR A 287 -2.12 -2.83 -28.23
CA TYR A 287 -2.33 -4.22 -27.80
C TYR A 287 -1.39 -5.14 -28.56
N GLU A 288 -0.45 -5.77 -27.86
CA GLU A 288 0.54 -6.68 -28.45
C GLU A 288 0.86 -7.89 -27.56
N VAL A 289 1.43 -8.92 -28.18
CA VAL A 289 1.79 -10.19 -27.54
C VAL A 289 2.87 -10.91 -28.34
N TRP A 290 3.71 -11.69 -27.65
CA TRP A 290 4.59 -12.67 -28.27
C TRP A 290 3.91 -14.03 -28.38
N LEU A 291 3.87 -14.56 -29.60
CA LEU A 291 3.22 -15.82 -29.92
C LEU A 291 4.15 -16.77 -30.66
N ARG A 292 3.91 -18.07 -30.47
CA ARG A 292 4.54 -19.16 -31.22
C ARG A 292 3.58 -20.35 -31.30
N CYS A 293 3.62 -21.13 -32.38
CA CYS A 293 3.01 -22.45 -32.42
C CYS A 293 3.75 -23.39 -33.37
N ASP A 294 3.65 -24.70 -33.17
CA ASP A 294 4.51 -25.65 -33.91
C ASP A 294 4.14 -25.78 -35.40
N SER A 295 2.97 -25.28 -35.81
CA SER A 295 2.47 -25.24 -37.19
C SER A 295 1.98 -23.84 -37.55
N THR A 296 1.88 -23.49 -38.83
CA THR A 296 1.28 -22.20 -39.24
C THR A 296 -0.16 -22.09 -38.73
N ASN A 297 -0.53 -20.93 -38.19
CA ASN A 297 -1.84 -20.71 -37.60
C ASN A 297 -2.30 -19.26 -37.76
N GLN A 298 -3.61 -19.04 -37.83
CA GLN A 298 -4.20 -17.71 -37.72
C GLN A 298 -4.60 -17.45 -36.27
N VAL A 299 -4.20 -16.30 -35.76
CA VAL A 299 -4.55 -15.82 -34.43
C VAL A 299 -5.16 -14.43 -34.56
N THR A 300 -6.30 -14.20 -33.92
CA THR A 300 -6.91 -12.88 -33.82
C THR A 300 -6.73 -12.33 -32.42
N LEU A 301 -6.10 -11.16 -32.32
CA LEU A 301 -6.06 -10.35 -31.12
C LEU A 301 -7.28 -9.44 -31.12
N GLY A 302 -7.98 -9.32 -30.00
CA GLY A 302 -9.05 -8.35 -29.86
C GLY A 302 -9.61 -8.27 -28.45
N PHE A 303 -10.91 -7.98 -28.35
CA PHE A 303 -11.61 -7.85 -27.07
C PHE A 303 -12.83 -8.77 -27.04
N ALA A 304 -13.17 -9.24 -25.85
CA ALA A 304 -14.38 -10.02 -25.62
C ALA A 304 -15.19 -9.42 -24.46
N THR A 305 -16.52 -9.43 -24.58
CA THR A 305 -17.45 -9.07 -23.49
C THR A 305 -18.38 -10.24 -23.19
N SER A 306 -18.57 -10.52 -21.89
CA SER A 306 -19.33 -11.67 -21.38
C SER A 306 -18.88 -13.00 -21.99
N GLY A 307 -17.56 -13.16 -22.20
CA GLY A 307 -16.97 -14.36 -22.78
C GLY A 307 -17.27 -14.58 -24.26
N LYS A 308 -17.68 -13.54 -25.00
CA LYS A 308 -17.96 -13.64 -26.44
C LYS A 308 -17.11 -12.63 -27.22
N PHE A 309 -16.23 -13.14 -28.08
CA PHE A 309 -15.34 -12.33 -28.92
C PHE A 309 -16.11 -11.42 -29.89
N ALA A 310 -17.20 -11.93 -30.49
CA ALA A 310 -18.05 -11.15 -31.41
C ALA A 310 -18.71 -9.91 -30.77
N ARG A 311 -18.68 -9.77 -29.44
CA ARG A 311 -19.17 -8.57 -28.74
C ARG A 311 -18.11 -7.48 -28.62
N GLY A 312 -16.85 -7.76 -28.99
CA GLY A 312 -15.76 -6.79 -28.95
C GLY A 312 -15.56 -6.17 -27.56
N TYR A 313 -15.13 -4.92 -27.55
CA TYR A 313 -15.17 -4.06 -26.36
C TYR A 313 -16.55 -3.40 -26.27
N PHE A 314 -17.49 -4.04 -25.57
CA PHE A 314 -18.85 -3.52 -25.31
C PHE A 314 -19.60 -3.06 -26.58
N GLY A 315 -19.49 -3.82 -27.67
CA GLY A 315 -20.11 -3.54 -28.97
C GLY A 315 -19.14 -2.94 -29.99
N HIS A 316 -17.96 -2.47 -29.58
CA HIS A 316 -16.94 -1.95 -30.47
C HIS A 316 -16.00 -3.06 -30.95
N LYS A 317 -15.93 -3.24 -32.26
CA LYS A 317 -15.07 -4.25 -32.89
C LYS A 317 -13.63 -3.76 -32.95
N LEU A 318 -12.84 -4.13 -31.94
CA LEU A 318 -11.42 -3.84 -31.81
C LEU A 318 -10.64 -5.16 -31.96
N GLU A 319 -10.21 -5.49 -33.17
CA GLU A 319 -9.52 -6.75 -33.45
C GLU A 319 -8.60 -6.67 -34.68
N GLN A 320 -7.56 -7.51 -34.70
CA GLN A 320 -6.70 -7.73 -35.85
C GLN A 320 -6.21 -9.18 -35.89
N THR A 321 -6.12 -9.75 -37.09
CA THR A 321 -5.69 -11.14 -37.34
C THR A 321 -4.27 -11.18 -37.86
N PHE A 322 -3.50 -12.15 -37.37
CA PHE A 322 -2.10 -12.36 -37.69
C PHE A 322 -1.83 -13.83 -37.99
N THR A 323 -0.87 -14.08 -38.87
CA THR A 323 -0.34 -15.42 -39.11
C THR A 323 0.90 -15.64 -38.24
N ILE A 324 0.91 -16.73 -37.49
CA ILE A 324 2.04 -17.13 -36.64
C ILE A 324 2.58 -18.50 -37.04
N ASN A 325 3.82 -18.81 -36.63
CA ASN A 325 4.50 -20.06 -36.96
C ASN A 325 5.40 -20.56 -35.80
N ASN A 326 6.38 -21.41 -36.13
CA ASN A 326 7.26 -22.09 -35.18
C ASN A 326 8.34 -21.22 -34.52
N GLN A 327 8.41 -19.93 -34.87
CA GLN A 327 9.25 -18.93 -34.24
C GLN A 327 8.45 -18.05 -33.28
N TRP A 328 9.14 -17.43 -32.32
CA TRP A 328 8.55 -16.36 -31.53
C TRP A 328 8.33 -15.13 -32.41
N GLN A 329 7.10 -14.63 -32.44
CA GLN A 329 6.71 -13.47 -33.23
C GLN A 329 5.94 -12.49 -32.35
N LYS A 330 6.37 -11.22 -32.36
CA LYS A 330 5.60 -10.12 -31.79
C LYS A 330 4.50 -9.72 -32.76
N VAL A 331 3.25 -9.82 -32.32
CA VAL A 331 2.08 -9.38 -33.08
C VAL A 331 1.28 -8.38 -32.26
N GLY A 332 0.68 -7.39 -32.91
CA GLY A 332 -0.05 -6.34 -32.21
C GLY A 332 -0.54 -5.24 -33.11
N PHE A 333 -1.45 -4.43 -32.59
CA PHE A 333 -2.06 -3.30 -33.28
C PHE A 333 -2.34 -2.14 -32.34
N GLU A 334 -2.44 -0.94 -32.91
CA GLU A 334 -2.88 0.26 -32.21
C GLU A 334 -4.35 0.55 -32.52
N PHE A 335 -5.05 1.10 -31.54
CA PHE A 335 -6.43 1.53 -31.72
C PHE A 335 -6.74 2.72 -30.81
N THR A 336 -7.68 3.57 -31.24
CA THR A 336 -8.21 4.65 -30.40
C THR A 336 -9.37 4.11 -29.57
N ALA A 337 -9.32 4.31 -28.26
CA ALA A 337 -10.35 3.81 -27.36
C ALA A 337 -11.72 4.48 -27.63
N PRO A 338 -12.80 3.68 -27.73
CA PRO A 338 -14.15 4.19 -27.96
C PRO A 338 -14.71 4.88 -26.71
N PRO A 339 -15.91 5.51 -26.79
CA PRO A 339 -16.62 6.00 -25.61
C PRO A 339 -16.75 4.95 -24.50
N ARG A 340 -16.80 5.39 -23.24
CA ARG A 340 -16.99 4.50 -22.09
C ARG A 340 -18.30 3.73 -22.24
N PRO A 341 -18.33 2.43 -21.91
CA PRO A 341 -19.57 1.66 -21.97
C PRO A 341 -20.60 2.22 -20.98
N THR A 342 -21.87 2.29 -21.37
CA THR A 342 -22.97 2.72 -20.49
C THR A 342 -23.73 1.54 -19.87
N GLN A 343 -23.64 0.36 -20.49
CA GLN A 343 -24.31 -0.88 -20.09
C GLN A 343 -23.44 -2.09 -20.48
N GLY A 344 -23.61 -3.22 -19.80
CA GLY A 344 -23.00 -4.48 -20.22
C GLY A 344 -22.45 -5.38 -19.11
N GLY A 345 -21.61 -6.33 -19.54
CA GLY A 345 -21.01 -7.33 -18.66
C GLY A 345 -19.58 -6.98 -18.24
N LEU A 346 -18.79 -8.03 -18.04
CA LEU A 346 -17.34 -7.90 -17.93
C LEU A 346 -16.72 -8.14 -19.30
N GLY A 347 -15.65 -7.42 -19.62
CA GLY A 347 -14.90 -7.65 -20.85
C GLY A 347 -13.43 -7.38 -20.69
N GLY A 348 -12.67 -7.56 -21.76
CA GLY A 348 -11.23 -7.33 -21.76
C GLY A 348 -10.51 -7.96 -22.94
N PRO A 349 -9.17 -7.95 -22.90
CA PRO A 349 -8.36 -8.46 -23.99
C PRO A 349 -8.58 -9.96 -24.19
N ALA A 350 -8.55 -10.35 -25.45
CA ALA A 350 -8.81 -11.69 -25.91
C ALA A 350 -7.83 -12.07 -27.04
N ILE A 351 -7.53 -13.36 -27.10
CA ILE A 351 -6.76 -14.01 -28.16
C ILE A 351 -7.57 -15.22 -28.62
N THR A 352 -7.92 -15.29 -29.91
CA THR A 352 -8.65 -16.41 -30.49
C THR A 352 -7.85 -17.07 -31.59
N PHE A 353 -7.98 -18.39 -31.72
CA PHE A 353 -7.34 -19.14 -32.80
C PHE A 353 -8.03 -20.48 -33.06
N THR A 354 -7.80 -20.99 -34.27
CA THR A 354 -8.32 -22.27 -34.74
C THR A 354 -7.18 -23.22 -35.08
N ASN A 355 -6.56 -23.80 -34.05
CA ASN A 355 -5.43 -24.73 -34.23
C ASN A 355 -5.67 -26.02 -33.47
N GLN A 356 -5.11 -27.12 -33.97
CA GLN A 356 -4.99 -28.38 -33.24
C GLN A 356 -3.66 -28.48 -32.47
N SER A 357 -2.63 -27.72 -32.90
CA SER A 357 -1.34 -27.64 -32.22
C SER A 357 -1.37 -26.67 -31.04
N PRO A 358 -0.53 -26.88 -30.00
CA PRO A 358 -0.37 -25.92 -28.92
C PRO A 358 0.09 -24.53 -29.39
N VAL A 359 -0.44 -23.50 -28.75
CA VAL A 359 0.00 -22.10 -28.91
C VAL A 359 0.68 -21.65 -27.63
N TYR A 360 1.85 -21.02 -27.76
CA TYR A 360 2.64 -20.44 -26.68
C TYR A 360 2.44 -18.93 -26.71
N ILE A 361 2.20 -18.35 -25.53
CA ILE A 361 1.78 -16.96 -25.36
C ILE A 361 2.64 -16.34 -24.26
N ASP A 362 3.21 -15.17 -24.50
CA ASP A 362 4.02 -14.47 -23.51
C ASP A 362 4.11 -12.95 -23.76
N ASN A 363 4.58 -12.21 -22.74
CA ASN A 363 4.76 -10.76 -22.68
C ASN A 363 3.61 -9.98 -23.36
N ILE A 364 2.40 -10.16 -22.83
CA ILE A 364 1.19 -9.49 -23.33
C ILE A 364 1.16 -8.05 -22.81
N LYS A 365 0.97 -7.08 -23.69
CA LYS A 365 0.90 -5.66 -23.33
C LYS A 365 -0.39 -5.04 -23.84
N LEU A 366 -1.10 -4.34 -22.96
CA LEU A 366 -2.15 -3.38 -23.31
C LEU A 366 -1.83 -2.08 -22.60
N MET A 367 -1.20 -1.15 -23.33
CA MET A 367 -0.64 0.08 -22.75
C MET A 367 -1.13 1.31 -23.52
N PRO A 368 -1.31 2.45 -22.82
CA PRO A 368 -1.59 3.72 -23.48
C PRO A 368 -0.36 4.20 -24.26
N VAL A 369 -0.61 4.87 -25.39
CA VAL A 369 0.38 5.57 -26.21
C VAL A 369 0.09 7.05 -26.08
N TYR A 370 0.89 7.75 -25.27
CA TYR A 370 0.70 9.19 -25.05
C TYR A 370 1.54 10.02 -26.02
N GLU A 371 2.71 9.52 -26.40
CA GLU A 371 3.65 10.17 -27.31
C GLU A 371 4.26 9.19 -28.31
N VAL A 372 4.88 9.74 -29.36
CA VAL A 372 5.63 8.95 -30.35
C VAL A 372 6.73 8.16 -29.65
N GLY A 373 6.79 6.85 -29.93
CA GLY A 373 7.75 5.93 -29.34
C GLY A 373 7.31 5.27 -28.03
N ASP A 374 6.20 5.68 -27.41
CA ASP A 374 5.66 4.98 -26.23
C ASP A 374 5.28 3.53 -26.53
N ALA A 375 4.78 3.27 -27.75
CA ALA A 375 4.38 1.93 -28.19
C ALA A 375 5.52 0.90 -28.14
N ASP A 376 6.77 1.36 -28.28
CA ASP A 376 7.96 0.50 -28.29
C ASP A 376 8.59 0.34 -26.90
N LYS A 377 8.15 1.10 -25.90
CA LYS A 377 8.69 1.01 -24.54
C LYS A 377 8.21 -0.28 -23.84
N PRO A 378 9.02 -0.88 -22.95
CA PRO A 378 8.57 -1.98 -22.11
C PRO A 378 7.58 -1.53 -21.02
N PHE A 379 7.60 -0.24 -20.69
CA PHE A 379 6.77 0.40 -19.67
C PHE A 379 6.58 1.89 -20.00
N THR A 380 5.35 2.37 -19.84
CA THR A 380 4.99 3.79 -19.96
C THR A 380 4.44 4.25 -18.61
N VAL A 381 4.67 5.48 -18.18
CA VAL A 381 4.06 5.96 -16.92
C VAL A 381 2.62 6.38 -17.19
N ASN A 382 1.65 5.88 -16.42
CA ASN A 382 0.26 6.31 -16.54
C ASN A 382 0.13 7.79 -16.15
N ARG A 383 -0.25 8.64 -17.11
CA ARG A 383 -0.29 10.10 -16.92
C ARG A 383 -1.36 10.54 -15.93
N THR A 384 -2.51 9.88 -15.91
CA THR A 384 -3.61 10.22 -15.00
C THR A 384 -3.18 10.02 -13.54
N GLN A 385 -2.53 8.89 -13.22
CA GLN A 385 -2.00 8.63 -11.89
C GLN A 385 -0.80 9.53 -11.54
N LEU A 386 0.11 9.76 -12.49
CA LEU A 386 1.25 10.65 -12.28
C LEU A 386 0.78 12.06 -11.94
N ASN A 387 -0.15 12.61 -12.72
CA ASN A 387 -0.71 13.94 -12.50
C ASN A 387 -1.42 14.02 -11.14
N ALA A 388 -2.22 13.01 -10.77
CA ALA A 388 -2.87 13.00 -9.46
C ALA A 388 -1.84 12.96 -8.30
N ILE A 389 -0.76 12.17 -8.42
CA ILE A 389 0.33 12.20 -7.42
C ILE A 389 0.97 13.59 -7.36
N LEU A 390 1.28 14.20 -8.50
CA LEU A 390 1.87 15.55 -8.56
C LEU A 390 0.90 16.62 -8.01
N ASP A 391 -0.40 16.41 -8.16
CA ASP A 391 -1.43 17.28 -7.59
C ASP A 391 -1.40 17.28 -6.06
N GLY A 392 -1.15 16.11 -5.47
CA GLY A 392 -0.95 15.95 -4.03
C GLY A 392 0.41 16.41 -3.52
N GLN A 393 1.32 16.91 -4.36
CA GLN A 393 2.70 17.30 -3.97
C GLN A 393 2.96 18.80 -4.19
N PRO A 394 4.04 19.36 -3.60
CA PRO A 394 4.50 20.69 -3.97
C PRO A 394 4.81 20.78 -5.47
N ALA A 395 4.43 21.91 -6.09
CA ALA A 395 4.69 22.15 -7.51
C ALA A 395 6.20 22.25 -7.82
N THR A 396 6.97 22.78 -6.87
CA THR A 396 8.43 22.92 -6.94
C THR A 396 9.08 22.45 -5.64
N GLY A 397 10.38 22.15 -5.68
CA GLY A 397 11.14 21.72 -4.50
C GLY A 397 10.94 20.25 -4.13
N ILE A 398 11.19 19.94 -2.87
CA ILE A 398 11.16 18.56 -2.35
C ILE A 398 9.74 17.99 -2.38
N LYS A 399 9.62 16.70 -2.69
CA LYS A 399 8.35 15.94 -2.63
C LYS A 399 8.40 14.88 -1.54
N GLY A 400 7.25 14.44 -1.04
CA GLY A 400 7.14 13.39 -0.03
C GLY A 400 7.64 12.01 -0.49
N ALA A 401 7.51 11.01 0.37
CA ALA A 401 7.85 9.63 0.02
C ALA A 401 6.72 8.94 -0.76
N LEU A 402 7.06 7.97 -1.60
CA LEU A 402 6.11 7.04 -2.20
C LEU A 402 6.44 5.63 -1.71
N ARG A 403 5.62 5.13 -0.76
CA ARG A 403 5.77 3.82 -0.15
C ARG A 403 5.12 2.74 -0.99
N VAL A 404 5.89 1.70 -1.30
CA VAL A 404 5.51 0.63 -2.23
C VAL A 404 5.57 -0.73 -1.56
N TRP A 405 4.41 -1.36 -1.47
CA TRP A 405 4.26 -2.73 -0.96
C TRP A 405 3.91 -3.75 -2.04
N GLU A 406 3.13 -3.34 -3.04
CA GLU A 406 2.51 -4.25 -3.97
C GLU A 406 3.53 -4.91 -4.90
N GLY A 407 3.60 -6.25 -4.84
CA GLY A 407 4.45 -7.08 -5.70
C GLY A 407 5.78 -7.43 -5.08
N LEU A 408 6.26 -6.69 -4.09
CA LEU A 408 7.63 -6.78 -3.58
C LEU A 408 7.87 -7.85 -2.49
N THR A 409 6.86 -8.67 -2.17
CA THR A 409 6.86 -9.46 -0.92
C THR A 409 6.78 -10.98 -1.05
N SER A 410 6.57 -11.53 -2.26
CA SER A 410 6.36 -12.97 -2.47
C SER A 410 7.12 -13.56 -3.66
N CYS A 411 8.04 -12.80 -4.26
CA CYS A 411 8.75 -13.17 -5.49
C CYS A 411 10.24 -13.42 -5.22
N ARG A 412 10.98 -13.99 -6.17
CA ARG A 412 12.44 -13.92 -6.19
C ARG A 412 12.90 -12.50 -6.46
N MET A 413 14.02 -12.10 -5.86
CA MET A 413 14.65 -10.81 -6.17
C MET A 413 14.93 -10.68 -7.68
N GLN A 414 15.32 -11.79 -8.33
CA GLN A 414 15.52 -11.84 -9.79
C GLN A 414 14.35 -11.29 -10.59
N SER A 415 13.13 -11.66 -10.19
CA SER A 415 11.88 -11.27 -10.85
C SER A 415 11.45 -9.87 -10.42
N LEU A 416 11.62 -9.52 -9.14
CA LEU A 416 11.35 -8.16 -8.63
C LEU A 416 12.17 -7.08 -9.33
N LEU A 417 13.39 -7.41 -9.74
CA LEU A 417 14.29 -6.53 -10.48
C LEU A 417 14.05 -6.59 -12.01
N SER A 418 13.05 -7.34 -12.48
CA SER A 418 12.68 -7.48 -13.90
C SER A 418 11.38 -6.74 -14.23
N TRP A 419 10.90 -6.84 -15.48
CA TRP A 419 9.58 -6.33 -15.88
C TRP A 419 8.42 -7.24 -15.43
N HIS A 420 8.71 -8.47 -15.02
CA HIS A 420 7.71 -9.48 -14.70
C HIS A 420 7.98 -10.07 -13.31
N ASN A 421 6.95 -10.09 -12.46
CA ASN A 421 7.03 -10.72 -11.15
C ASN A 421 6.57 -12.17 -11.20
N ASP A 422 7.20 -13.00 -10.34
CA ASP A 422 6.75 -14.36 -10.07
C ASP A 422 5.26 -14.40 -9.73
N SER A 423 4.61 -15.51 -10.10
CA SER A 423 3.27 -15.80 -9.63
C SER A 423 3.32 -16.17 -8.14
N GLU A 424 2.44 -15.57 -7.34
CA GLU A 424 2.21 -16.01 -5.96
C GLU A 424 1.25 -17.20 -5.97
N LEU A 425 1.69 -18.33 -5.41
CA LEU A 425 0.84 -19.48 -5.14
C LEU A 425 0.08 -19.27 -3.83
N LYS A 426 -1.23 -19.03 -3.91
CA LYS A 426 -2.11 -18.98 -2.73
C LYS A 426 -2.89 -20.27 -2.61
N ALA A 427 -2.62 -21.00 -1.53
CA ALA A 427 -3.47 -22.09 -1.09
C ALA A 427 -4.53 -21.59 -0.11
N GLY A 428 -5.80 -21.97 -0.34
CA GLY A 428 -6.92 -21.56 0.48
C GLY A 428 -8.15 -22.43 0.23
N ALA A 429 -9.35 -21.84 0.26
CA ALA A 429 -10.56 -22.54 -0.21
C ALA A 429 -10.47 -22.94 -1.69
N TYR A 430 -9.61 -22.27 -2.45
CA TYR A 430 -9.17 -22.66 -3.77
C TYR A 430 -7.70 -22.26 -3.95
N ASN A 431 -6.98 -22.99 -4.79
CA ASN A 431 -5.61 -22.67 -5.17
C ASN A 431 -5.64 -21.65 -6.31
N SER A 432 -4.84 -20.59 -6.18
CA SER A 432 -4.69 -19.61 -7.24
C SER A 432 -3.23 -19.24 -7.46
N LEU A 433 -2.89 -19.00 -8.72
CA LEU A 433 -1.62 -18.43 -9.16
C LEU A 433 -1.91 -17.01 -9.61
N LYS A 434 -1.40 -16.02 -8.86
CA LYS A 434 -1.64 -14.61 -9.14
C LYS A 434 -0.32 -13.86 -9.10
N SER A 435 -0.02 -13.08 -10.12
CA SER A 435 1.06 -12.10 -10.06
C SER A 435 0.52 -10.72 -9.70
N LYS A 436 1.33 -9.93 -9.01
CA LYS A 436 1.16 -8.48 -8.93
C LYS A 436 2.13 -7.88 -9.95
N ASP A 437 1.68 -6.98 -10.81
CA ASP A 437 2.46 -6.58 -11.99
C ASP A 437 3.43 -5.42 -11.70
N MET A 438 3.35 -4.79 -10.52
CA MET A 438 4.34 -3.79 -10.10
C MET A 438 5.67 -4.41 -9.63
N THR A 439 6.76 -4.00 -10.27
CA THR A 439 8.14 -4.44 -9.98
C THR A 439 9.01 -3.24 -9.58
N ILE A 440 10.21 -3.47 -9.04
CA ILE A 440 11.14 -2.40 -8.65
C ILE A 440 11.47 -1.43 -9.80
N PRO A 441 11.84 -1.87 -11.03
CA PRO A 441 12.10 -0.94 -12.13
C PRO A 441 10.87 -0.09 -12.47
N ARG A 442 9.67 -0.68 -12.53
CA ARG A 442 8.43 0.07 -12.82
C ARG A 442 8.16 1.13 -11.76
N SER A 443 8.29 0.77 -10.49
CA SER A 443 8.13 1.69 -9.37
C SER A 443 9.14 2.84 -9.42
N LEU A 444 10.42 2.55 -9.64
CA LEU A 444 11.47 3.56 -9.68
C LEU A 444 11.37 4.46 -10.90
N MET A 445 10.98 3.94 -12.07
CA MET A 445 10.71 4.77 -13.26
C MET A 445 9.52 5.69 -13.05
N PHE A 446 8.45 5.21 -12.40
CA PHE A 446 7.32 6.07 -12.03
C PHE A 446 7.78 7.20 -11.12
N MET A 447 8.57 6.88 -10.08
CA MET A 447 9.08 7.88 -9.14
C MET A 447 10.07 8.85 -9.80
N GLU A 448 10.89 8.37 -10.74
CA GLU A 448 11.78 9.20 -11.55
C GLU A 448 10.99 10.26 -12.34
N ALA A 449 9.83 9.89 -12.89
CA ALA A 449 8.97 10.80 -13.64
C ALA A 449 8.29 11.91 -12.80
N THR A 450 8.42 11.87 -11.46
CA THR A 450 7.82 12.89 -10.58
C THR A 450 8.65 14.17 -10.45
N GLY A 451 9.86 14.20 -11.01
CA GLY A 451 10.74 15.36 -10.97
C GLY A 451 11.97 15.20 -11.86
N ASP A 452 12.62 16.32 -12.13
CA ASP A 452 13.78 16.45 -13.01
C ASP A 452 15.14 16.26 -12.31
N SER A 453 15.16 16.20 -10.98
CA SER A 453 16.38 16.08 -10.18
C SER A 453 16.17 15.17 -8.96
N PRO A 454 17.27 14.67 -8.34
CA PRO A 454 17.19 13.89 -7.11
C PRO A 454 16.42 14.59 -5.97
N GLN A 455 16.52 15.92 -5.91
CA GLN A 455 15.87 16.74 -4.90
C GLN A 455 14.37 16.88 -5.15
N THR A 456 13.95 17.00 -6.41
CA THR A 456 12.56 17.30 -6.80
C THR A 456 11.69 16.06 -7.03
N ARG A 457 12.26 14.86 -7.04
CA ARG A 457 11.53 13.59 -7.12
C ARG A 457 10.94 13.18 -5.75
N VAL A 458 9.88 12.37 -5.78
CA VAL A 458 9.42 11.67 -4.58
C VAL A 458 10.51 10.74 -4.05
N VAL A 459 10.56 10.51 -2.74
CA VAL A 459 11.51 9.55 -2.13
C VAL A 459 10.97 8.13 -2.30
N PRO A 460 11.71 7.23 -2.96
CA PRO A 460 11.33 5.82 -2.99
C PRO A 460 11.37 5.20 -1.60
N TRP A 461 10.26 4.64 -1.17
CA TRP A 461 10.18 3.85 0.05
C TRP A 461 9.75 2.42 -0.31
N LEU A 462 10.74 1.55 -0.47
CA LEU A 462 10.60 0.20 -0.98
C LEU A 462 10.44 -0.79 0.18
N ILE A 463 9.32 -1.51 0.21
CA ILE A 463 9.12 -2.59 1.18
C ILE A 463 9.70 -3.87 0.60
N ILE A 464 10.66 -4.44 1.29
CA ILE A 464 11.40 -5.64 0.90
C ILE A 464 11.15 -6.72 1.95
N GLN A 465 10.76 -7.92 1.53
CA GLN A 465 10.36 -8.97 2.47
C GLN A 465 11.53 -9.54 3.26
N VAL A 466 11.29 -9.87 4.53
CA VAL A 466 12.25 -10.51 5.45
C VAL A 466 12.57 -11.97 5.13
N LEU A 467 12.03 -12.47 4.01
CA LEU A 467 12.18 -13.84 3.51
C LEU A 467 13.27 -13.96 2.46
N PHE A 468 13.89 -12.86 2.05
CA PHE A 468 15.01 -12.89 1.11
C PHE A 468 16.27 -13.46 1.77
N ASP A 469 17.15 -14.02 0.94
CA ASP A 469 18.47 -14.45 1.38
C ASP A 469 19.51 -13.35 1.27
N GLU A 470 20.70 -13.64 1.78
CA GLU A 470 21.78 -12.67 1.83
C GLU A 470 22.24 -12.25 0.42
N ASP A 471 22.19 -13.15 -0.56
CA ASP A 471 22.58 -12.86 -1.95
C ASP A 471 21.53 -12.04 -2.68
N GLU A 472 20.24 -12.29 -2.42
CA GLU A 472 19.14 -11.48 -2.91
C GLU A 472 19.24 -10.04 -2.41
N TYR A 473 19.55 -9.84 -1.12
CA TYR A 473 19.79 -8.50 -0.58
C TYR A 473 21.00 -7.82 -1.21
N ARG A 474 22.13 -8.53 -1.40
CA ARG A 474 23.30 -7.98 -2.10
C ARG A 474 22.99 -7.63 -3.56
N GLY A 475 22.20 -8.46 -4.24
CA GLY A 475 21.76 -8.22 -5.61
C GLY A 475 20.87 -6.98 -5.74
N LEU A 476 20.00 -6.72 -4.77
CA LEU A 476 19.26 -5.46 -4.68
C LEU A 476 20.19 -4.25 -4.59
N ILE A 477 21.23 -4.32 -3.75
CA ILE A 477 22.19 -3.20 -3.61
C ILE A 477 22.98 -3.00 -4.90
N GLU A 478 23.44 -4.06 -5.56
CA GLU A 478 24.07 -3.91 -6.89
C GLU A 478 23.12 -3.22 -7.88
N TYR A 479 21.85 -3.66 -7.92
CA TYR A 479 20.84 -3.06 -8.79
C TYR A 479 20.60 -1.57 -8.47
N LEU A 480 20.58 -1.17 -7.20
CA LEU A 480 20.32 0.21 -6.81
C LEU A 480 21.54 1.12 -6.94
N ALA A 481 22.74 0.61 -6.62
CA ALA A 481 23.93 1.43 -6.34
C ALA A 481 25.11 1.21 -7.30
N ALA A 482 25.25 0.04 -7.93
CA ALA A 482 26.42 -0.24 -8.76
C ALA A 482 26.33 0.48 -10.11
N PRO A 483 27.31 1.29 -10.54
CA PRO A 483 27.34 1.81 -11.91
C PRO A 483 27.64 0.70 -12.93
N PHE A 484 27.21 0.90 -14.17
CA PHE A 484 27.49 -0.02 -15.28
C PHE A 484 28.11 0.74 -16.47
N ASP A 485 29.34 0.37 -16.85
CA ASP A 485 30.02 0.86 -18.06
C ASP A 485 30.16 -0.31 -19.05
N PRO A 486 29.43 -0.33 -20.18
CA PRO A 486 29.48 -1.45 -21.13
C PRO A 486 30.87 -1.67 -21.78
N LYS A 487 31.81 -0.73 -21.62
CA LYS A 487 33.21 -0.90 -22.06
C LYS A 487 34.06 -1.68 -21.05
N LYS A 488 33.61 -1.82 -19.80
CA LYS A 488 34.37 -2.42 -18.68
C LYS A 488 33.63 -3.56 -18.00
N ASP A 489 32.31 -3.47 -17.97
CA ASP A 489 31.41 -4.36 -17.25
C ASP A 489 30.68 -5.30 -18.20
N THR A 490 30.21 -6.42 -17.67
CA THR A 490 29.49 -7.46 -18.41
C THR A 490 28.32 -7.99 -17.58
N ALA A 491 27.38 -8.69 -18.21
CA ALA A 491 26.31 -9.39 -17.51
C ALA A 491 26.84 -10.42 -16.49
N LYS A 492 28.09 -10.88 -16.62
CA LYS A 492 28.68 -11.89 -15.74
C LYS A 492 29.24 -11.30 -14.45
N ASN A 493 29.89 -10.14 -14.50
CA ASN A 493 30.52 -9.53 -13.32
C ASN A 493 29.60 -8.52 -12.59
N LYS A 494 28.62 -7.95 -13.30
CA LYS A 494 27.59 -7.06 -12.74
C LYS A 494 26.19 -7.40 -13.29
N PRO A 495 25.66 -8.60 -12.99
CA PRO A 495 24.40 -9.07 -13.56
C PRO A 495 23.22 -8.14 -13.27
N TRP A 496 23.17 -7.55 -12.08
CA TRP A 496 22.05 -6.70 -11.65
C TRP A 496 22.18 -5.29 -12.20
N ALA A 497 23.39 -4.73 -12.24
CA ALA A 497 23.62 -3.45 -12.88
C ALA A 497 23.42 -3.53 -14.41
N TYR A 498 23.80 -4.64 -15.04
CA TYR A 498 23.53 -4.91 -16.46
C TYR A 498 22.03 -4.98 -16.72
N LYS A 499 21.26 -5.70 -15.88
CA LYS A 499 19.80 -5.75 -15.99
C LYS A 499 19.19 -4.34 -15.92
N ARG A 500 19.64 -3.50 -14.99
CA ARG A 500 19.20 -2.09 -14.94
C ARG A 500 19.59 -1.32 -16.21
N TYR A 501 20.82 -1.53 -16.70
CA TYR A 501 21.33 -0.88 -17.91
C TYR A 501 20.47 -1.20 -19.14
N THR A 502 20.07 -2.47 -19.35
CA THR A 502 19.20 -2.85 -20.47
C THR A 502 17.80 -2.28 -20.32
N GLN A 503 17.28 -2.18 -19.10
CA GLN A 503 15.96 -1.60 -18.82
C GLN A 503 15.91 -0.08 -19.04
N ARG A 504 17.00 0.63 -18.74
CA ARG A 504 17.04 2.11 -18.78
C ARG A 504 17.77 2.68 -20.00
N GLY A 505 18.53 1.86 -20.71
CA GLY A 505 19.41 2.29 -21.80
C GLY A 505 20.66 3.03 -21.34
N HIS A 506 20.94 3.14 -20.03
CA HIS A 506 22.10 3.84 -19.50
C HIS A 506 22.62 3.28 -18.17
N GLY A 507 23.89 3.56 -17.87
CA GLY A 507 24.64 2.94 -16.77
C GLY A 507 24.43 3.52 -15.37
N ARG A 508 23.83 4.72 -15.26
CA ARG A 508 23.63 5.44 -13.99
C ARG A 508 22.84 4.61 -12.96
N PRO A 509 23.30 4.49 -11.70
CA PRO A 509 22.59 3.80 -10.63
C PRO A 509 21.40 4.62 -10.11
N TRP A 510 20.43 3.94 -9.49
CA TRP A 510 19.24 4.59 -8.94
C TRP A 510 19.55 5.51 -7.75
N ILE A 511 20.59 5.23 -6.97
CA ILE A 511 21.01 6.11 -5.85
C ILE A 511 21.40 7.52 -6.32
N ASP A 512 21.73 7.71 -7.60
CA ASP A 512 22.05 9.01 -8.18
C ASP A 512 20.79 9.77 -8.59
N ASP A 513 19.67 9.09 -8.75
CA ASP A 513 18.41 9.63 -9.23
C ASP A 513 17.49 10.12 -8.12
N PHE A 514 17.80 9.82 -6.86
CA PHE A 514 16.99 10.20 -5.71
C PHE A 514 17.86 10.77 -4.61
N ARG A 515 17.33 11.78 -3.89
CA ARG A 515 18.02 12.33 -2.72
C ARG A 515 18.16 11.32 -1.56
N GLU A 516 17.26 10.34 -1.53
CA GLU A 516 17.15 9.33 -0.48
C GLU A 516 16.41 8.10 -1.04
N LEU A 517 16.74 6.91 -0.54
CA LEU A 517 16.02 5.67 -0.75
C LEU A 517 15.74 5.02 0.61
N ILE A 518 14.48 4.69 0.89
CA ILE A 518 14.09 4.01 2.14
C ILE A 518 13.85 2.54 1.83
N ILE A 519 14.50 1.64 2.55
CA ILE A 519 14.28 0.19 2.51
C ILE A 519 13.59 -0.23 3.80
N GLU A 520 12.36 -0.71 3.70
CA GLU A 520 11.59 -1.23 4.83
C GLU A 520 11.58 -2.76 4.85
N PHE A 521 11.83 -3.34 6.02
CA PHE A 521 11.88 -4.79 6.18
C PHE A 521 10.50 -5.40 6.47
N GLY A 522 9.78 -5.75 5.42
CA GLY A 522 8.42 -6.31 5.46
C GLY A 522 7.34 -5.28 5.81
N ASN A 523 6.08 -5.72 5.81
CA ASN A 523 4.92 -4.87 6.14
C ASN A 523 4.18 -5.46 7.34
N GLU A 524 3.98 -4.64 8.37
CA GLU A 524 3.21 -4.98 9.58
C GLU A 524 3.60 -6.32 10.22
N ASN A 525 4.90 -6.60 10.28
CA ASN A 525 5.46 -7.86 10.77
C ASN A 525 5.02 -8.20 12.20
N TRP A 526 4.56 -7.21 12.97
CA TRP A 526 3.97 -7.34 14.30
C TRP A 526 2.67 -8.15 14.35
N HIS A 527 2.01 -8.42 13.23
CA HIS A 527 0.90 -9.39 13.14
C HIS A 527 1.38 -10.85 13.11
N ASN A 528 2.64 -11.05 12.72
CA ASN A 528 3.34 -12.33 12.68
C ASN A 528 2.49 -13.53 12.21
N ARG A 529 2.22 -13.54 10.90
CA ARG A 529 1.52 -14.62 10.18
C ARG A 529 0.06 -14.80 10.63
N ALA A 530 -0.51 -13.84 11.36
CA ALA A 530 -1.97 -13.77 11.58
C ALA A 530 -2.75 -13.50 10.30
N HIS A 531 -2.11 -12.84 9.33
CA HIS A 531 -2.64 -12.60 7.99
C HIS A 531 -1.59 -12.99 6.94
N SER A 532 -2.08 -13.35 5.75
CA SER A 532 -1.22 -13.68 4.60
C SER A 532 -0.40 -12.45 4.18
N GLY A 533 0.91 -12.62 4.03
CA GLY A 533 1.84 -11.55 3.61
C GLY A 533 2.47 -10.74 4.76
N TRP A 534 1.95 -10.84 5.99
CA TRP A 534 2.50 -10.15 7.17
C TRP A 534 3.38 -11.10 7.97
N VAL A 535 4.66 -11.15 7.65
CA VAL A 535 5.59 -12.19 8.14
C VAL A 535 6.52 -11.62 9.20
N GLY A 536 6.45 -12.12 10.44
CA GLY A 536 7.31 -11.68 11.55
C GLY A 536 8.21 -12.80 12.09
N PHE A 537 9.16 -12.45 12.96
CA PHE A 537 10.15 -13.38 13.54
C PHE A 537 9.74 -13.98 14.89
N GLY A 538 8.47 -13.87 15.28
CA GLY A 538 7.95 -14.38 16.54
C GLY A 538 7.21 -15.72 16.42
N LYS A 539 6.58 -16.14 17.52
CA LYS A 539 5.63 -17.27 17.53
C LYS A 539 4.37 -16.99 16.72
N PHE A 540 3.98 -17.93 15.86
CA PHE A 540 2.83 -17.83 14.95
C PHE A 540 1.58 -17.23 15.62
N LYS A 541 0.97 -16.23 14.99
CA LYS A 541 -0.22 -15.49 15.46
C LYS A 541 -0.06 -14.71 16.77
N HIS A 542 1.15 -14.61 17.34
CA HIS A 542 1.38 -13.67 18.43
C HIS A 542 1.50 -12.24 17.89
N VAL A 543 0.41 -11.49 17.99
CA VAL A 543 0.33 -10.09 17.56
C VAL A 543 0.94 -9.16 18.62
N HIS A 544 1.62 -8.10 18.19
CA HIS A 544 2.24 -7.05 19.02
C HIS A 544 3.38 -7.51 19.94
N ARG A 545 4.01 -8.66 19.64
CA ARG A 545 5.13 -9.22 20.43
C ARG A 545 6.31 -9.54 19.51
N PHE A 546 7.47 -9.82 20.10
CA PHE A 546 8.69 -10.21 19.39
C PHE A 546 9.33 -9.08 18.56
N GLY A 547 9.22 -7.84 19.05
CA GLY A 547 9.88 -6.69 18.42
C GLY A 547 11.39 -6.81 18.44
N ARG A 548 11.95 -7.26 19.58
CA ARG A 548 13.39 -7.48 19.74
C ARG A 548 13.96 -8.46 18.71
N GLU A 549 13.31 -9.61 18.51
CA GLU A 549 13.74 -10.61 17.53
C GLU A 549 13.68 -10.04 16.11
N TYR A 550 12.61 -9.32 15.77
CA TYR A 550 12.51 -8.63 14.47
C TYR A 550 13.68 -7.65 14.25
N GLY A 551 14.01 -6.83 15.26
CA GLY A 551 15.15 -5.90 15.19
C GLY A 551 16.51 -6.61 15.01
N LEU A 552 16.74 -7.72 15.73
CA LEU A 552 17.96 -8.52 15.59
C LEU A 552 18.12 -9.11 14.18
N PHE A 553 17.04 -9.62 13.58
CA PHE A 553 17.06 -10.13 12.22
C PHE A 553 17.27 -9.02 11.18
N CYS A 554 16.60 -7.88 11.34
CA CYS A 554 16.82 -6.73 10.46
C CYS A 554 18.27 -6.23 10.55
N ARG A 555 18.87 -6.23 11.75
CA ARG A 555 20.27 -5.88 11.93
C ARG A 555 21.18 -6.83 11.17
N TYR A 556 20.95 -8.13 11.30
CA TYR A 556 21.69 -9.14 10.56
C TYR A 556 21.59 -8.92 9.04
N PHE A 557 20.41 -8.65 8.49
CA PHE A 557 20.27 -8.38 7.05
C PHE A 557 20.99 -7.09 6.62
N VAL A 558 20.96 -6.03 7.43
CA VAL A 558 21.73 -4.81 7.15
C VAL A 558 23.23 -5.09 7.17
N ASP A 559 23.73 -5.84 8.14
CA ASP A 559 25.14 -6.23 8.17
C ASP A 559 25.52 -7.08 6.94
N GLN A 560 24.60 -7.87 6.36
CA GLN A 560 24.80 -8.62 5.10
C GLN A 560 24.74 -7.72 3.86
N ILE A 561 23.83 -6.75 3.84
CA ILE A 561 23.71 -5.71 2.80
C ILE A 561 25.01 -4.91 2.69
N LYS A 562 25.56 -4.48 3.83
CA LYS A 562 26.78 -3.68 3.90
C LYS A 562 28.05 -4.42 3.46
N GLN A 563 27.97 -5.75 3.29
CA GLN A 563 29.06 -6.54 2.70
C GLN A 563 29.07 -6.49 1.16
N SER A 564 28.06 -5.89 0.53
CA SER A 564 28.07 -5.67 -0.92
C SER A 564 29.26 -4.76 -1.31
N PRO A 565 30.02 -5.09 -2.38
CA PRO A 565 31.11 -4.24 -2.86
C PRO A 565 30.61 -2.88 -3.39
N TYR A 566 29.29 -2.73 -3.54
CA TYR A 566 28.63 -1.51 -4.01
C TYR A 566 28.03 -0.68 -2.87
N TRP A 567 28.26 -1.07 -1.61
CA TRP A 567 27.92 -0.27 -0.46
C TRP A 567 28.99 0.81 -0.22
N SER A 568 28.91 1.89 -0.98
CA SER A 568 29.80 3.05 -0.91
C SER A 568 29.38 4.05 0.18
N ASP A 569 30.21 5.07 0.44
CA ASP A 569 29.86 6.20 1.31
C ASP A 569 28.58 6.91 0.85
N GLN A 570 28.35 6.99 -0.46
CA GLN A 570 27.11 7.54 -1.02
C GLN A 570 25.90 6.64 -0.70
N ALA A 571 26.06 5.31 -0.78
CA ALA A 571 25.00 4.37 -0.39
C ALA A 571 24.70 4.49 1.11
N GLU A 572 25.72 4.57 1.96
CA GLU A 572 25.57 4.81 3.42
C GLU A 572 24.82 6.13 3.70
N GLN A 573 25.09 7.18 2.92
CA GLN A 573 24.45 8.48 3.10
C GLN A 573 23.01 8.55 2.56
N LYS A 574 22.67 7.81 1.50
CA LYS A 574 21.37 7.93 0.81
C LYS A 574 20.38 6.81 1.11
N ILE A 575 20.86 5.62 1.46
CA ILE A 575 19.98 4.49 1.80
C ILE A 575 19.66 4.55 3.29
N ARG A 576 18.37 4.61 3.62
CA ARG A 576 17.84 4.58 4.98
C ARG A 576 17.07 3.29 5.18
N PHE A 577 17.13 2.76 6.40
CA PHE A 577 16.39 1.56 6.77
C PHE A 577 15.18 1.92 7.62
N SER A 578 14.07 1.24 7.39
CA SER A 578 12.83 1.40 8.14
C SER A 578 12.38 0.08 8.76
N LEU A 579 11.95 0.15 10.02
CA LEU A 579 11.38 -0.97 10.79
C LEU A 579 9.91 -0.69 11.05
N GLY A 580 9.04 -1.66 10.74
CA GLY A 580 7.62 -1.56 11.00
C GLY A 580 7.30 -1.71 12.50
N GLY A 581 6.68 -0.70 13.09
CA GLY A 581 6.17 -0.67 14.47
C GLY A 581 4.65 -0.84 14.55
N ASN A 582 4.12 -1.05 15.76
CA ASN A 582 2.67 -1.11 16.03
C ASN A 582 2.19 0.18 16.74
N TYR A 583 0.90 0.25 17.05
CA TYR A 583 0.25 1.46 17.62
C TYR A 583 0.67 1.83 19.06
N SER A 584 1.28 0.91 19.80
CA SER A 584 1.36 1.04 21.27
C SER A 584 2.79 1.00 21.79
N THR A 585 3.09 1.90 22.71
CA THR A 585 4.31 1.89 23.53
C THR A 585 3.99 2.21 24.97
N ARG A 586 4.90 1.86 25.89
CA ARG A 586 4.86 2.24 27.30
C ARG A 586 6.27 2.38 27.86
N ILE A 587 6.39 3.17 28.92
CA ILE A 587 7.60 3.28 29.72
C ILE A 587 7.37 2.56 31.04
N GLN A 588 8.25 1.63 31.39
CA GLN A 588 8.22 0.90 32.65
C GLN A 588 9.64 0.81 33.22
N ASN A 589 9.84 1.27 34.46
CA ASN A 589 11.16 1.27 35.12
C ASN A 589 12.26 1.91 34.25
N ASN A 590 11.97 3.07 33.65
CA ASN A 590 12.85 3.78 32.71
C ASN A 590 13.22 2.98 31.44
N LYS A 591 12.51 1.90 31.12
CA LYS A 591 12.65 1.15 29.88
C LYS A 591 11.47 1.42 28.97
N VAL A 592 11.76 1.69 27.71
CA VAL A 592 10.76 1.80 26.65
C VAL A 592 10.40 0.40 26.18
N ILE A 593 9.10 0.11 26.08
CA ILE A 593 8.57 -1.21 25.71
C ILE A 593 7.47 -1.03 24.66
N GLY A 594 7.64 -1.67 23.52
CA GLY A 594 6.70 -1.73 22.41
C GLY A 594 7.33 -2.49 21.25
N TYR A 595 6.54 -2.97 20.29
CA TYR A 595 7.09 -3.81 19.22
C TYR A 595 8.14 -3.06 18.39
N GLY A 596 7.80 -1.84 17.95
CA GLY A 596 8.73 -1.00 17.18
C GLY A 596 9.95 -0.59 18.02
N GLN A 597 9.70 -0.14 19.25
CA GLN A 597 10.76 0.36 20.12
C GLN A 597 11.77 -0.74 20.52
N GLU A 598 11.29 -1.94 20.87
CA GLU A 598 12.17 -3.09 21.14
C GLU A 598 12.96 -3.49 19.89
N ALA A 599 12.37 -3.37 18.70
CA ALA A 599 13.05 -3.63 17.44
C ALA A 599 14.17 -2.61 17.19
N SER A 600 13.89 -1.31 17.33
CA SER A 600 14.89 -0.24 17.16
C SER A 600 16.05 -0.37 18.15
N GLN A 601 15.75 -0.69 19.41
CA GLN A 601 16.78 -0.95 20.43
C GLN A 601 17.67 -2.14 20.09
N ALA A 602 17.08 -3.21 19.53
CA ALA A 602 17.83 -4.40 19.11
C ALA A 602 18.60 -4.19 17.79
N PHE A 603 18.09 -3.34 16.91
CA PHE A 603 18.70 -2.98 15.64
C PHE A 603 19.96 -2.13 15.86
N ASN A 604 19.87 -1.15 16.75
CA ASN A 604 20.98 -0.32 17.25
C ASN A 604 21.86 0.28 16.12
N LEU A 605 21.20 0.87 15.13
CA LEU A 605 21.75 1.71 14.07
C LEU A 605 20.75 2.85 13.80
N PRO A 606 21.17 3.94 13.13
CA PRO A 606 20.24 4.95 12.62
C PRO A 606 19.09 4.32 11.84
N VAL A 607 17.86 4.60 12.25
CA VAL A 607 16.68 3.90 11.72
C VAL A 607 15.43 4.75 11.71
N TYR A 608 14.58 4.52 10.72
CA TYR A 608 13.20 4.96 10.74
C TYR A 608 12.34 3.93 11.47
N GLU A 609 11.71 4.34 12.56
CA GLU A 609 10.73 3.53 13.27
C GLU A 609 9.34 3.94 12.81
N GLY A 610 8.73 3.08 12.01
CA GLY A 610 7.48 3.38 11.35
C GLY A 610 6.24 3.00 12.17
N HIS A 611 5.23 3.85 12.19
CA HIS A 611 3.94 3.57 12.82
C HIS A 611 2.79 3.86 11.85
N ALA A 612 1.63 3.25 12.09
CA ALA A 612 0.40 3.59 11.39
C ALA A 612 -0.36 4.72 12.12
N THR A 613 -0.81 5.75 11.39
CA THR A 613 -1.43 6.99 11.91
C THR A 613 -2.82 7.24 11.32
N TYR A 614 -3.69 6.26 11.44
CA TYR A 614 -5.09 6.39 11.06
C TYR A 614 -5.89 7.30 12.01
N ILE A 615 -6.72 8.17 11.45
CA ILE A 615 -7.47 9.19 12.18
C ILE A 615 -8.96 9.02 11.91
N GLY A 616 -9.70 8.52 12.90
CA GLY A 616 -11.09 8.14 12.71
C GLY A 616 -11.73 7.45 13.90
N PRO A 617 -13.04 7.61 14.14
CA PRO A 617 -13.72 6.95 15.23
C PRO A 617 -14.15 5.53 14.85
N ARG A 618 -13.17 4.60 14.68
CA ARG A 618 -13.39 3.19 14.25
C ARG A 618 -12.39 2.18 14.84
N TRP A 619 -12.03 1.13 14.10
CA TRP A 619 -11.39 -0.09 14.59
C TRP A 619 -10.08 0.18 15.34
N GLU A 620 -9.38 1.26 14.99
CA GLU A 620 -8.16 1.74 15.64
C GLU A 620 -8.39 2.21 17.08
N MET A 621 -9.65 2.44 17.43
CA MET A 621 -10.13 2.81 18.76
C MET A 621 -10.93 1.65 19.39
N ASN A 622 -10.91 0.45 18.79
CA ASN A 622 -11.74 -0.70 19.13
C ASN A 622 -13.25 -0.43 19.12
N GLU A 623 -13.68 0.60 18.39
CA GLU A 623 -15.08 0.92 18.26
C GLU A 623 -15.79 -0.03 17.29
N ALA A 624 -17.05 -0.32 17.60
CA ALA A 624 -17.94 -0.92 16.63
C ALA A 624 -18.16 0.06 15.48
N ALA A 625 -18.27 -0.49 14.29
CA ALA A 625 -18.59 0.27 13.10
C ALA A 625 -19.87 1.10 13.26
N MET A 626 -19.82 2.37 12.85
CA MET A 626 -21.02 3.20 12.76
C MET A 626 -21.95 2.65 11.68
N THR A 627 -23.20 2.34 12.06
CA THR A 627 -24.21 1.73 11.18
C THR A 627 -25.22 2.73 10.62
N GLU A 628 -25.25 3.95 11.14
CA GLU A 628 -26.15 5.02 10.74
C GLU A 628 -25.33 6.23 10.30
N ILE A 629 -25.92 7.10 9.47
CA ILE A 629 -25.32 8.36 9.04
C ILE A 629 -26.08 9.49 9.74
N ASP A 630 -25.45 10.06 10.76
CA ASP A 630 -25.98 11.14 11.57
C ASP A 630 -24.92 12.20 11.91
N ASP A 631 -25.40 13.32 12.44
CA ASP A 631 -24.59 14.46 12.87
C ASP A 631 -23.61 14.10 13.98
N ALA A 632 -24.01 13.23 14.91
CA ALA A 632 -23.15 12.78 16.00
C ALA A 632 -21.90 12.07 15.45
N GLY A 633 -22.05 11.19 14.46
CA GLY A 633 -20.94 10.52 13.80
C GLY A 633 -20.01 11.48 13.06
N PHE A 634 -20.52 12.54 12.41
CA PHE A 634 -19.67 13.54 11.76
C PHE A 634 -18.93 14.42 12.77
N GLN A 635 -19.57 14.81 13.88
CA GLN A 635 -18.92 15.55 14.95
C GLN A 635 -17.81 14.72 15.62
N ARG A 636 -18.03 13.42 15.79
CA ARG A 636 -17.01 12.46 16.26
C ARG A 636 -15.87 12.31 15.26
N MET A 637 -16.18 12.28 13.97
CA MET A 637 -15.17 12.24 12.91
C MET A 637 -14.25 13.47 12.98
N LEU A 638 -14.82 14.68 13.01
CA LEU A 638 -14.09 15.96 13.11
C LEU A 638 -13.15 16.02 14.33
N THR A 639 -13.54 15.38 15.43
CA THR A 639 -12.84 15.46 16.71
C THR A 639 -12.00 14.22 17.04
N SER A 640 -12.03 13.20 16.18
CA SER A 640 -11.42 11.89 16.42
C SER A 640 -9.94 11.96 16.78
N TYR A 641 -9.19 12.87 16.13
CA TYR A 641 -7.79 13.09 16.43
C TYR A 641 -7.59 13.59 17.88
N ILE A 642 -8.16 14.77 18.18
CA ILE A 642 -7.90 15.48 19.44
C ILE A 642 -8.51 14.76 20.64
N ALA A 643 -9.63 14.06 20.45
CA ALA A 643 -10.37 13.43 21.53
C ALA A 643 -9.69 12.16 22.05
N GLU A 644 -8.96 11.42 21.20
CA GLU A 644 -8.35 10.15 21.59
C GLU A 644 -6.90 9.98 21.10
N LYS A 645 -6.67 10.12 19.79
CA LYS A 645 -5.39 9.77 19.14
C LYS A 645 -4.21 10.63 19.57
N GLN A 646 -4.43 11.90 19.89
CA GLN A 646 -3.37 12.77 20.39
C GLN A 646 -2.65 12.17 21.62
N SER A 647 -3.40 11.55 22.53
CA SER A 647 -2.83 10.96 23.75
C SER A 647 -1.94 9.73 23.47
N GLU A 648 -2.29 8.96 22.44
CA GLU A 648 -1.51 7.80 21.97
C GLU A 648 -0.18 8.26 21.37
N TRP A 649 -0.22 9.27 20.50
CA TRP A 649 0.98 9.81 19.86
C TRP A 649 1.88 10.57 20.82
N GLN A 650 1.32 11.22 21.85
CA GLN A 650 2.11 11.83 22.91
C GLN A 650 2.92 10.78 23.69
N LYS A 651 2.37 9.57 23.91
CA LYS A 651 3.10 8.45 24.53
C LYS A 651 4.21 7.93 23.63
N GLN A 652 3.97 7.89 22.31
CA GLN A 652 4.99 7.53 21.33
C GLN A 652 6.14 8.54 21.32
N ASN A 653 5.84 9.84 21.23
CA ASN A 653 6.85 10.90 21.33
C ASN A 653 7.63 10.82 22.65
N THR A 654 6.96 10.66 23.79
CA THR A 654 7.65 10.55 25.09
C THR A 654 8.60 9.34 25.13
N SER A 655 8.19 8.21 24.58
CA SER A 655 9.01 7.01 24.48
C SER A 655 10.22 7.22 23.56
N TRP A 656 10.00 7.87 22.43
CA TRP A 656 11.06 8.22 21.47
C TRP A 656 12.09 9.19 22.05
N GLN A 657 11.66 10.24 22.77
CA GLN A 657 12.55 11.15 23.47
C GLN A 657 13.43 10.40 24.49
N LEU A 658 12.85 9.42 25.19
CA LEU A 658 13.60 8.59 26.12
C LEU A 658 14.61 7.68 25.38
N LEU A 659 14.25 7.09 24.24
CA LEU A 659 15.18 6.32 23.41
C LEU A 659 16.36 7.18 22.93
N LYS A 660 16.09 8.39 22.43
CA LYS A 660 17.14 9.34 22.04
C LYS A 660 18.06 9.70 23.21
N LYS A 661 17.50 9.98 24.38
CA LYS A 661 18.27 10.22 25.61
C LYS A 661 19.12 9.01 26.03
N GLN A 662 18.70 7.80 25.68
CA GLN A 662 19.43 6.56 25.90
C GLN A 662 20.49 6.26 24.82
N GLY A 663 20.66 7.14 23.83
CA GLY A 663 21.68 7.02 22.79
C GLY A 663 21.25 6.25 21.54
N TYR A 664 19.96 5.92 21.39
CA TYR A 664 19.45 5.31 20.17
C TYR A 664 19.15 6.37 19.12
N ASP A 665 19.70 6.21 17.92
CA ASP A 665 19.40 7.06 16.76
C ASP A 665 18.16 6.54 16.02
N VAL A 666 17.00 7.00 16.47
CA VAL A 666 15.70 6.62 15.93
C VAL A 666 15.00 7.86 15.43
N THR A 667 14.32 7.75 14.30
CA THR A 667 13.44 8.79 13.76
C THR A 667 12.05 8.21 13.57
N MET A 668 11.02 8.85 14.14
CA MET A 668 9.64 8.40 13.97
C MET A 668 9.12 8.77 12.58
N VAL A 669 8.53 7.80 11.90
CA VAL A 669 7.85 7.97 10.61
C VAL A 669 6.45 7.36 10.65
N ALA A 670 5.53 7.86 9.82
CA ALA A 670 4.25 7.23 9.58
C ALA A 670 4.22 6.52 8.22
N TYR A 671 4.30 5.20 8.21
CA TYR A 671 4.35 4.42 6.97
C TYR A 671 2.98 4.33 6.28
N GLU A 672 1.90 4.53 7.03
CA GLU A 672 0.54 4.62 6.51
C GLU A 672 -0.34 5.39 7.49
N GLY A 673 -1.26 6.21 7.01
CA GLY A 673 -2.16 6.97 7.87
C GLY A 673 -3.08 7.90 7.11
N GLY A 674 -3.74 8.79 7.83
CA GLY A 674 -4.75 9.69 7.25
C GLY A 674 -6.17 9.30 7.63
N PRO A 675 -7.18 9.72 6.84
CA PRO A 675 -8.56 9.56 7.23
C PRO A 675 -8.93 8.09 7.40
N SER A 676 -9.54 7.79 8.54
CA SER A 676 -10.13 6.51 8.85
C SER A 676 -11.58 6.68 9.25
N GLY A 677 -12.41 5.79 8.75
CA GLY A 677 -13.84 5.80 8.96
C GLY A 677 -14.43 4.58 8.29
N PHE A 678 -13.62 3.54 8.14
CA PHE A 678 -13.97 2.33 7.42
C PHE A 678 -13.95 1.13 8.35
N ASP A 679 -14.73 0.11 7.98
CA ASP A 679 -14.75 -1.14 8.72
C ASP A 679 -13.69 -2.11 8.25
N MET A 680 -13.27 -2.96 9.19
CA MET A 680 -12.45 -4.11 8.86
C MET A 680 -13.20 -5.03 7.88
N PRO A 681 -12.54 -5.53 6.81
CA PRO A 681 -13.17 -6.34 5.77
C PRO A 681 -13.93 -7.59 6.24
N GLN A 682 -13.71 -8.02 7.49
CA GLN A 682 -14.31 -9.22 8.07
C GLN A 682 -15.75 -9.01 8.58
N ILE A 683 -16.20 -7.75 8.68
CA ILE A 683 -17.56 -7.41 9.08
C ILE A 683 -18.49 -7.52 7.85
N LYS A 684 -19.05 -8.71 7.62
CA LYS A 684 -19.91 -9.02 6.46
C LYS A 684 -21.34 -8.45 6.51
N LYS A 685 -21.65 -7.53 7.43
CA LYS A 685 -23.01 -7.00 7.58
C LYS A 685 -23.30 -5.98 6.48
N LEU A 686 -24.27 -6.27 5.62
CA LEU A 686 -24.62 -5.51 4.41
C LEU A 686 -24.98 -4.03 4.67
N GLY A 687 -25.38 -3.64 5.89
CA GLY A 687 -25.79 -2.27 6.23
C GLY A 687 -24.65 -1.29 6.54
N ILE A 688 -23.41 -1.75 6.75
CA ILE A 688 -22.35 -0.91 7.33
C ILE A 688 -21.41 -0.32 6.28
N LYS A 689 -21.50 -0.82 5.04
CA LYS A 689 -20.66 -0.38 3.93
C LYS A 689 -20.91 1.09 3.55
N ALA A 690 -22.16 1.53 3.48
CA ALA A 690 -22.47 2.90 3.07
C ALA A 690 -22.04 3.96 4.11
N PRO A 691 -22.35 3.82 5.43
CA PRO A 691 -21.82 4.73 6.44
C PRO A 691 -20.29 4.79 6.45
N SER A 692 -19.61 3.65 6.26
CA SER A 692 -18.15 3.58 6.15
C SER A 692 -17.59 4.49 5.05
N GLU A 693 -18.13 4.37 3.84
CA GLU A 693 -17.67 5.19 2.73
C GLU A 693 -17.95 6.68 2.98
N VAL A 694 -19.13 7.01 3.51
CA VAL A 694 -19.54 8.40 3.72
C VAL A 694 -18.67 9.08 4.79
N TYR A 695 -18.50 8.46 5.96
CA TYR A 695 -17.69 9.07 7.01
C TYR A 695 -16.22 9.16 6.61
N GLY A 696 -15.61 8.08 6.14
CA GLY A 696 -14.19 8.03 5.79
C GLY A 696 -13.78 8.94 4.62
N LYS A 697 -14.73 9.35 3.78
CA LYS A 697 -14.51 10.24 2.62
C LYS A 697 -15.25 11.58 2.72
N SER A 698 -15.67 11.97 3.92
CA SER A 698 -16.30 13.27 4.17
C SER A 698 -15.28 14.40 4.29
N LEU A 699 -15.73 15.64 4.17
CA LEU A 699 -14.94 16.81 4.54
C LEU A 699 -14.47 16.72 6.00
N SER A 700 -15.34 16.26 6.91
CA SER A 700 -14.99 15.99 8.31
C SER A 700 -13.75 15.10 8.46
N ALA A 701 -13.63 14.07 7.61
CA ALA A 701 -12.48 13.18 7.54
C ALA A 701 -11.19 13.91 7.16
N GLY A 702 -11.28 14.78 6.15
CA GLY A 702 -10.16 15.57 5.68
C GLY A 702 -9.65 16.55 6.72
N VAL A 703 -10.56 17.22 7.44
CA VAL A 703 -10.20 18.14 8.53
C VAL A 703 -9.47 17.41 9.66
N ALA A 704 -10.03 16.29 10.14
CA ALA A 704 -9.40 15.51 11.20
C ALA A 704 -8.02 14.96 10.77
N ALA A 705 -7.91 14.50 9.52
CA ALA A 705 -6.65 14.02 8.99
C ALA A 705 -5.56 15.09 8.93
N PHE A 706 -5.90 16.29 8.44
CA PHE A 706 -4.99 17.44 8.44
C PHE A 706 -4.52 17.79 9.84
N ASP A 707 -5.46 17.86 10.80
CA ASP A 707 -5.16 18.18 12.19
C ASP A 707 -4.14 17.20 12.79
N GLY A 708 -4.37 15.89 12.60
CA GLY A 708 -3.43 14.87 13.03
C GLY A 708 -2.07 14.99 12.35
N TRP A 709 -2.01 15.10 11.01
CA TRP A 709 -0.71 15.19 10.32
C TRP A 709 0.14 16.38 10.79
N MET A 710 -0.47 17.53 11.02
CA MET A 710 0.23 18.72 11.51
C MET A 710 0.71 18.55 12.95
N ASP A 711 -0.11 17.99 13.83
CA ASP A 711 0.30 17.75 15.21
C ASP A 711 1.36 16.63 15.31
N ALA A 712 1.33 15.63 14.42
CA ALA A 712 2.37 14.62 14.29
C ALA A 712 3.73 15.26 13.96
N TYR A 713 3.78 16.22 13.01
CA TYR A 713 5.01 17.00 12.79
C TYR A 713 5.44 17.73 14.07
N ARG A 714 4.52 18.40 14.78
CA ARG A 714 4.87 19.05 16.05
C ARG A 714 5.46 18.06 17.08
N MET A 715 5.01 16.80 17.06
CA MET A 715 5.43 15.73 17.97
C MET A 715 6.71 14.98 17.56
N GLY A 716 7.42 15.38 16.52
CA GLY A 716 8.69 14.74 16.15
C GLY A 716 8.62 13.79 14.96
N TRP A 717 7.44 13.57 14.37
CA TRP A 717 7.30 12.71 13.19
C TRP A 717 7.90 13.41 11.96
N THR A 718 8.41 12.61 11.03
CA THR A 718 9.07 13.10 9.81
C THR A 718 8.30 12.66 8.56
N HIS A 719 8.75 11.63 7.82
CA HIS A 719 7.98 11.08 6.72
C HIS A 719 6.63 10.58 7.20
N GLN A 720 5.56 10.97 6.50
CA GLN A 720 4.21 10.47 6.74
C GLN A 720 3.54 10.18 5.40
N CYS A 721 2.98 8.98 5.22
CA CYS A 721 2.36 8.55 3.96
C CYS A 721 0.84 8.39 4.09
N TYR A 722 0.08 9.02 3.20
CA TYR A 722 -1.37 8.86 3.07
C TYR A 722 -1.71 7.42 2.64
N LEU A 723 -2.59 6.74 3.39
CA LEU A 723 -3.17 5.45 2.99
C LEU A 723 -4.59 5.61 2.43
N ALA A 724 -4.90 5.11 1.24
CA ALA A 724 -4.01 4.63 0.17
C ALA A 724 -4.22 5.52 -1.05
N PHE A 725 -3.13 5.90 -1.73
CA PHE A 725 -3.25 6.37 -3.10
C PHE A 725 -3.74 5.19 -3.94
N SER A 726 -5.06 5.13 -4.13
CA SER A 726 -5.83 4.04 -4.72
C SER A 726 -7.18 4.58 -5.19
N GLN A 727 -7.92 3.75 -5.92
CA GLN A 727 -9.21 4.09 -6.50
C GLN A 727 -10.31 3.20 -5.90
N GLY A 728 -11.55 3.70 -5.86
CA GLY A 728 -12.72 2.90 -5.50
C GLY A 728 -13.13 3.05 -4.03
N LEU A 729 -13.28 1.95 -3.30
CA LEU A 729 -13.91 1.90 -1.98
C LEU A 729 -12.89 1.92 -0.82
N LYS A 730 -13.36 2.21 0.38
CA LYS A 730 -12.59 2.23 1.64
C LYS A 730 -11.51 3.32 1.62
N TRP A 731 -10.32 3.02 2.13
CA TRP A 731 -9.15 3.91 2.20
C TRP A 731 -8.64 4.45 0.85
N SER A 732 -9.27 4.12 -0.29
CA SER A 732 -8.91 4.69 -1.58
C SER A 732 -9.08 6.21 -1.58
N SER A 733 -8.00 6.92 -1.92
CA SER A 733 -7.95 8.38 -2.01
C SER A 733 -8.84 8.95 -3.11
N HIS A 734 -9.17 8.16 -4.15
CA HIS A 734 -10.00 8.57 -5.28
C HIS A 734 -11.19 7.62 -5.53
N THR A 735 -12.22 8.09 -6.24
CA THR A 735 -13.23 7.20 -6.85
C THR A 735 -12.58 6.32 -7.94
N SER A 736 -13.28 5.30 -8.46
CA SER A 736 -12.72 4.49 -9.56
C SER A 736 -12.54 5.31 -10.83
N PHE A 737 -11.70 4.85 -11.78
CA PHE A 737 -11.56 5.49 -13.10
C PHE A 737 -12.90 5.54 -13.87
N ALA A 738 -13.77 4.54 -13.69
CA ALA A 738 -15.12 4.52 -14.23
C ALA A 738 -16.03 5.61 -13.62
N GLN A 739 -15.60 6.22 -12.52
CA GLN A 739 -16.27 7.30 -11.79
C GLN A 739 -15.39 8.56 -11.75
N ASP A 740 -14.68 8.83 -12.85
CA ASP A 740 -13.87 10.04 -13.10
C ASP A 740 -12.68 10.27 -12.17
N PHE A 741 -12.28 9.28 -11.38
CA PHE A 741 -11.08 9.34 -10.54
C PHE A 741 -11.03 10.63 -9.68
N ARG A 742 -12.16 10.99 -9.06
CA ARG A 742 -12.32 12.21 -8.25
C ARG A 742 -11.58 12.06 -6.92
N PRO A 743 -10.83 13.07 -6.46
CA PRO A 743 -10.15 13.03 -5.17
C PRO A 743 -11.14 13.10 -4.01
N SER A 744 -10.87 12.33 -2.95
CA SER A 744 -11.57 12.46 -1.68
C SER A 744 -11.17 13.77 -0.96
N PRO A 745 -12.01 14.32 -0.08
CA PRO A 745 -11.64 15.45 0.76
C PRO A 745 -10.37 15.21 1.60
N GLY A 746 -10.08 13.97 2.00
CA GLY A 746 -8.83 13.62 2.67
C GLY A 746 -7.59 13.83 1.78
N PHE A 747 -7.70 13.51 0.49
CA PHE A 747 -6.61 13.78 -0.47
C PHE A 747 -6.45 15.28 -0.73
N LEU A 748 -7.55 16.02 -0.82
CA LEU A 748 -7.52 17.48 -0.94
C LEU A 748 -6.89 18.14 0.30
N ALA A 749 -7.14 17.61 1.49
CA ALA A 749 -6.49 18.07 2.73
C ALA A 749 -4.97 17.82 2.71
N GLN A 750 -4.51 16.67 2.17
CA GLN A 750 -3.09 16.42 1.95
C GLN A 750 -2.49 17.45 0.98
N GLN A 751 -3.18 17.73 -0.13
CA GLN A 751 -2.78 18.75 -1.11
C GLN A 751 -2.66 20.14 -0.46
N MET A 752 -3.62 20.51 0.39
CA MET A 752 -3.59 21.77 1.16
C MET A 752 -2.32 21.89 2.01
N ARG A 753 -1.95 20.84 2.76
CA ARG A 753 -0.70 20.82 3.54
C ARG A 753 0.51 20.94 2.62
N ASN A 754 0.56 20.15 1.54
CA ASN A 754 1.76 20.04 0.73
C ASN A 754 2.04 21.30 -0.10
N ARG A 755 1.00 21.95 -0.61
CA ARG A 755 1.15 23.12 -1.49
C ARG A 755 1.23 24.45 -0.74
N TYR A 756 0.57 24.57 0.40
CA TYR A 756 0.37 25.88 1.03
C TYR A 756 0.99 25.99 2.43
N MET A 757 1.50 24.90 3.00
CA MET A 757 2.21 24.89 4.30
C MET A 757 3.65 24.39 4.11
N THR A 758 4.58 25.31 3.90
CA THR A 758 6.00 25.00 3.61
C THR A 758 6.96 25.69 4.59
N GLY A 759 8.19 25.19 4.69
CA GLY A 759 9.24 25.78 5.54
C GLY A 759 9.27 25.23 6.96
N ASP A 760 9.81 26.01 7.90
CA ASP A 760 9.93 25.66 9.32
C ASP A 760 8.57 25.74 10.01
N MET A 761 8.23 24.79 10.87
CA MET A 761 7.04 24.90 11.72
C MET A 761 7.34 25.87 12.86
N VAL A 762 6.49 26.89 13.04
CA VAL A 762 6.65 27.91 14.09
C VAL A 762 5.56 27.82 15.15
N GLU A 763 5.86 28.31 16.35
CA GLU A 763 4.96 28.24 17.49
C GLU A 763 3.73 29.15 17.32
N VAL A 764 2.57 28.58 17.63
CA VAL A 764 1.29 29.28 17.73
C VAL A 764 0.76 29.16 19.16
N LYS A 765 0.28 30.27 19.71
CA LYS A 765 -0.41 30.32 21.01
C LYS A 765 -1.87 30.67 20.79
N LEU A 766 -2.74 30.02 21.56
CA LEU A 766 -4.19 30.17 21.47
C LEU A 766 -4.77 30.53 22.84
N SER A 767 -5.72 31.46 22.87
CA SER A 767 -6.58 31.70 24.03
C SER A 767 -8.03 31.92 23.60
N ASN A 768 -8.96 31.78 24.55
CA ASN A 768 -10.41 31.85 24.31
C ASN A 768 -10.93 30.83 23.28
N VAL A 769 -10.29 29.66 23.19
CA VAL A 769 -10.72 28.60 22.26
C VAL A 769 -12.02 27.97 22.76
N PRO A 770 -13.13 28.03 22.00
CA PRO A 770 -14.39 27.40 22.37
C PRO A 770 -14.20 25.89 22.51
N GLN A 771 -15.09 25.27 23.27
CA GLN A 771 -15.12 23.81 23.39
C GLN A 771 -16.24 23.26 22.51
N VAL A 772 -16.01 22.09 21.93
CA VAL A 772 -17.04 21.29 21.27
C VAL A 772 -17.23 19.98 22.03
N THR A 773 -18.49 19.62 22.25
CA THR A 773 -18.84 18.35 22.89
C THR A 773 -18.81 17.25 21.86
N THR A 774 -18.12 16.16 22.19
CA THR A 774 -18.04 14.96 21.35
C THR A 774 -18.12 13.71 22.20
N SER A 775 -18.51 12.60 21.57
CA SER A 775 -18.61 11.30 22.22
C SER A 775 -17.38 10.45 21.94
N VAL A 776 -16.69 10.03 22.99
CA VAL A 776 -15.53 9.13 22.96
C VAL A 776 -15.88 7.79 23.58
N LEU A 777 -15.23 6.72 23.13
CA LEU A 777 -15.45 5.39 23.67
C LEU A 777 -14.50 5.15 24.85
N THR A 778 -15.04 5.00 26.06
CA THR A 778 -14.25 4.67 27.25
C THR A 778 -14.37 3.20 27.61
N GLY A 779 -13.26 2.56 27.97
CA GLY A 779 -13.19 1.13 28.28
C GLY A 779 -12.71 0.27 27.11
N ARG A 780 -12.83 -1.06 27.22
CA ARG A 780 -12.44 -2.02 26.17
C ARG A 780 -13.48 -3.12 26.00
N GLY A 781 -13.62 -3.61 24.76
CA GLY A 781 -14.49 -4.74 24.44
C GLY A 781 -15.95 -4.49 24.85
N LYS A 782 -16.60 -5.48 25.46
CA LYS A 782 -18.03 -5.39 25.84
C LYS A 782 -18.34 -4.33 26.93
N GLN A 783 -17.32 -3.82 27.62
CA GLN A 783 -17.48 -2.81 28.67
C GLN A 783 -17.37 -1.39 28.14
N ALA A 784 -17.09 -1.24 26.84
CA ALA A 784 -16.92 0.05 26.24
C ALA A 784 -18.23 0.87 26.23
N LYS A 785 -18.16 2.14 26.64
CA LYS A 785 -19.31 3.04 26.72
C LYS A 785 -18.97 4.37 26.06
N LEU A 786 -19.93 4.93 25.32
CA LEU A 786 -19.82 6.29 24.82
C LEU A 786 -19.99 7.27 26.00
N THR A 787 -19.02 8.16 26.15
CA THR A 787 -19.02 9.23 27.15
C THR A 787 -18.79 10.56 26.46
N GLN A 788 -19.46 11.60 26.93
CA GLN A 788 -19.24 12.95 26.41
C GLN A 788 -17.92 13.51 26.96
N THR A 789 -17.14 14.14 26.10
CA THR A 789 -15.95 14.91 26.45
C THR A 789 -16.00 16.25 25.73
N GLN A 790 -15.36 17.25 26.32
CA GLN A 790 -15.15 18.55 25.70
C GLN A 790 -13.75 18.59 25.10
N VAL A 791 -13.65 19.05 23.85
CA VAL A 791 -12.36 19.25 23.18
C VAL A 791 -12.30 20.64 22.55
N PRO A 792 -11.11 21.22 22.34
CA PRO A 792 -10.99 22.52 21.69
C PRO A 792 -11.61 22.50 20.29
N ALA A 793 -12.47 23.46 20.01
CA ALA A 793 -13.20 23.59 18.75
C ALA A 793 -12.30 24.02 17.57
N MET A 794 -11.08 24.48 17.82
CA MET A 794 -10.16 24.98 16.80
C MET A 794 -8.75 24.38 16.92
N GLY A 795 -8.15 24.08 15.78
CA GLY A 795 -6.72 23.77 15.64
C GLY A 795 -6.04 24.85 14.80
N VAL A 796 -4.79 25.20 15.12
CA VAL A 796 -4.01 26.20 14.39
C VAL A 796 -2.57 25.77 14.26
N TYR A 797 -2.02 25.91 13.05
CA TYR A 797 -0.63 25.58 12.74
C TYR A 797 -0.02 26.66 11.84
N ALA A 798 1.27 26.96 12.00
CA ALA A 798 1.95 27.95 11.18
C ALA A 798 3.31 27.45 10.70
N MET A 799 3.70 27.84 9.50
CA MET A 799 4.98 27.50 8.89
C MET A 799 5.61 28.69 8.18
N ARG A 800 6.94 28.79 8.16
CA ARG A 800 7.68 29.89 7.54
C ARG A 800 8.76 29.37 6.58
N ALA A 801 8.69 29.75 5.32
CA ALA A 801 9.68 29.44 4.29
C ALA A 801 10.29 30.74 3.75
N GLY A 802 11.44 31.14 4.28
CA GLY A 802 12.07 32.41 3.89
C GLY A 802 11.17 33.62 4.18
N ASP A 803 10.74 34.31 3.13
CA ASP A 803 9.84 35.47 3.13
C ASP A 803 8.35 35.10 3.00
N GLN A 804 8.00 33.82 3.08
CA GLN A 804 6.62 33.34 3.15
C GLN A 804 6.27 32.87 4.57
N LEU A 805 5.14 33.33 5.10
CA LEU A 805 4.48 32.80 6.28
C LEU A 805 3.14 32.17 5.89
N SER A 806 2.86 30.96 6.36
CA SER A 806 1.57 30.29 6.17
C SER A 806 0.92 29.98 7.51
N VAL A 807 -0.38 30.22 7.63
CA VAL A 807 -1.18 29.97 8.84
C VAL A 807 -2.42 29.17 8.48
N ALA A 808 -2.52 27.94 8.98
CA ALA A 808 -3.68 27.06 8.84
C ALA A 808 -4.60 27.16 10.06
N LEU A 809 -5.89 27.39 9.83
CA LEU A 809 -6.97 27.49 10.79
C LEU A 809 -7.97 26.38 10.51
N LEU A 810 -8.31 25.58 11.53
CA LEU A 810 -9.21 24.44 11.40
C LEU A 810 -10.39 24.57 12.34
N SER A 811 -11.61 24.36 11.83
CA SER A 811 -12.80 24.23 12.68
C SER A 811 -13.14 22.76 12.90
N ARG A 812 -13.24 22.36 14.18
CA ARG A 812 -13.71 21.04 14.60
C ARG A 812 -15.21 21.01 14.90
N GLN A 813 -15.94 22.10 14.64
CA GLN A 813 -17.39 22.17 14.85
C GLN A 813 -18.13 21.69 13.61
N LEU A 814 -19.24 20.97 13.81
CA LEU A 814 -20.10 20.54 12.70
C LEU A 814 -21.00 21.68 12.17
N GLN A 815 -21.28 22.68 13.00
CA GLN A 815 -22.16 23.82 12.68
C GLN A 815 -21.64 25.10 13.33
N GLY A 816 -22.01 26.26 12.77
CA GLY A 816 -21.58 27.57 13.25
C GLY A 816 -20.25 28.05 12.65
N GLU A 817 -19.85 29.25 13.02
CA GLU A 817 -18.58 29.85 12.61
C GLU A 817 -17.81 30.28 13.85
N ILE A 818 -16.48 30.25 13.78
CA ILE A 818 -15.62 30.64 14.91
C ILE A 818 -14.98 32.00 14.60
N PRO A 819 -15.34 33.08 15.32
CA PRO A 819 -14.65 34.36 15.16
C PRO A 819 -13.22 34.25 15.68
N VAL A 820 -12.29 34.90 14.99
CA VAL A 820 -10.84 34.80 15.25
C VAL A 820 -10.17 36.17 15.13
N ALA A 821 -9.15 36.39 15.95
CA ALA A 821 -8.24 37.52 15.86
C ALA A 821 -6.82 36.97 15.67
N LEU A 822 -6.22 37.23 14.49
CA LEU A 822 -4.95 36.66 14.09
C LEU A 822 -3.82 37.68 14.24
N ASN A 823 -2.96 37.47 15.24
CA ASN A 823 -1.76 38.27 15.49
C ASN A 823 -0.54 37.57 14.88
N LEU A 824 0.20 38.28 14.05
CA LEU A 824 1.31 37.77 13.25
C LEU A 824 2.63 38.46 13.64
N PRO A 825 3.78 37.78 13.46
CA PRO A 825 5.10 38.35 13.74
C PRO A 825 5.65 39.16 12.55
N ILE A 826 4.75 39.73 11.74
CA ILE A 826 5.04 40.53 10.53
C ILE A 826 4.12 41.74 10.52
N GLU A 827 4.57 42.86 9.98
CA GLU A 827 3.72 44.06 9.92
C GLU A 827 3.02 44.21 8.58
N GLN A 828 3.66 43.72 7.50
CA GLN A 828 3.20 43.86 6.13
C GLN A 828 3.52 42.61 5.31
N ALA A 829 2.76 42.40 4.23
CA ALA A 829 3.00 41.37 3.23
C ALA A 829 2.74 41.97 1.84
N GLY A 830 3.59 41.63 0.87
CA GLY A 830 3.39 42.05 -0.52
C GLY A 830 2.18 41.37 -1.16
N LYS A 831 1.86 40.14 -0.74
CA LYS A 831 0.70 39.38 -1.22
C LYS A 831 0.10 38.53 -0.12
N ILE A 832 -1.23 38.50 -0.03
CA ILE A 832 -1.98 37.61 0.86
C ILE A 832 -2.94 36.74 0.03
N ASN A 833 -2.91 35.42 0.22
CA ASN A 833 -3.87 34.50 -0.37
C ASN A 833 -4.57 33.69 0.74
N CYS A 834 -5.83 33.34 0.49
CA CYS A 834 -6.61 32.43 1.31
C CYS A 834 -6.94 31.18 0.48
N TYR A 835 -6.62 30.01 1.01
CA TYR A 835 -6.99 28.71 0.46
C TYR A 835 -7.98 28.04 1.41
N MET A 836 -9.11 27.56 0.89
CA MET A 836 -10.18 26.99 1.71
C MET A 836 -10.58 25.61 1.21
N LEU A 837 -10.64 24.66 2.14
CA LEU A 837 -11.38 23.41 1.98
C LEU A 837 -12.57 23.48 2.94
N ALA A 838 -13.72 23.92 2.43
CA ALA A 838 -14.91 24.26 3.22
C ALA A 838 -16.20 23.84 2.51
N GLY A 839 -17.33 23.87 3.22
CA GLY A 839 -18.66 23.43 2.75
C GLY A 839 -19.43 22.76 3.88
N ASP A 840 -20.48 21.99 3.56
CA ASP A 840 -21.11 21.13 4.57
C ASP A 840 -20.11 20.02 4.98
N PRO A 841 -19.72 19.91 6.28
CA PRO A 841 -18.76 18.91 6.73
C PRO A 841 -19.17 17.46 6.47
N ARG A 842 -20.46 17.22 6.14
CA ARG A 842 -21.04 15.92 5.75
C ARG A 842 -20.78 15.55 4.29
N SER A 843 -20.36 16.50 3.47
CA SER A 843 -20.20 16.31 2.03
C SER A 843 -19.03 15.38 1.70
N THR A 844 -19.20 14.60 0.63
CA THR A 844 -18.20 13.69 0.07
C THR A 844 -18.08 13.92 -1.44
N ASN A 845 -17.01 13.37 -2.06
CA ASN A 845 -16.82 13.39 -3.51
C ASN A 845 -17.18 12.07 -4.22
N ILE A 846 -17.91 11.17 -3.53
CA ILE A 846 -18.19 9.81 -4.02
C ILE A 846 -19.04 9.84 -5.30
N LEU A 847 -20.17 10.55 -5.26
CA LEU A 847 -21.12 10.61 -6.38
C LEU A 847 -20.83 11.77 -7.34
N GLU A 848 -20.49 12.93 -6.78
CA GLU A 848 -20.19 14.17 -7.51
C GLU A 848 -19.11 14.95 -6.75
N LYS A 849 -18.36 15.82 -7.43
CA LYS A 849 -17.29 16.62 -6.79
C LYS A 849 -17.89 17.82 -6.06
N LYS A 850 -18.39 17.62 -4.83
CA LYS A 850 -18.97 18.68 -3.97
C LYS A 850 -17.94 19.52 -3.23
N VAL A 851 -16.81 18.91 -2.88
CA VAL A 851 -15.75 19.50 -2.08
C VAL A 851 -14.53 19.69 -2.97
N ASP A 852 -14.00 20.90 -2.99
CA ASP A 852 -12.81 21.26 -3.74
C ASP A 852 -12.02 22.35 -3.00
N ILE A 853 -10.76 22.55 -3.39
CA ILE A 853 -9.94 23.65 -2.85
C ILE A 853 -10.33 24.95 -3.54
N GLN A 854 -10.71 25.94 -2.75
CA GLN A 854 -10.96 27.31 -3.22
C GLN A 854 -9.72 28.17 -2.96
N SER A 855 -9.42 29.10 -3.87
CA SER A 855 -8.30 30.05 -3.75
C SER A 855 -8.82 31.47 -3.96
N LEU A 856 -8.53 32.35 -3.01
CA LEU A 856 -9.03 33.72 -3.00
C LEU A 856 -7.88 34.68 -2.66
N PRO A 857 -7.56 35.68 -3.50
CA PRO A 857 -6.66 36.75 -3.10
C PRO A 857 -7.31 37.58 -1.98
N VAL A 858 -6.51 38.05 -1.04
CA VAL A 858 -6.95 38.88 0.09
C VAL A 858 -6.24 40.23 0.03
N SER A 859 -6.97 41.32 0.24
CA SER A 859 -6.36 42.66 0.26
C SER A 859 -5.35 42.78 1.39
N ASN A 860 -4.17 43.33 1.09
CA ASN A 860 -3.11 43.58 2.06
C ASN A 860 -3.56 44.53 3.19
N ASP A 861 -4.54 45.40 2.95
CA ASP A 861 -5.12 46.32 3.95
C ASP A 861 -5.80 45.60 5.13
N LYS A 862 -6.02 44.30 5.01
CA LYS A 862 -6.53 43.47 6.11
C LYS A 862 -5.49 43.18 7.18
N LEU A 863 -4.19 43.34 6.88
CA LEU A 863 -3.10 43.24 7.83
C LEU A 863 -2.69 44.66 8.26
N LYS A 864 -2.87 44.98 9.54
CA LYS A 864 -2.46 46.28 10.10
C LYS A 864 -1.77 46.06 11.44
N GLN A 865 -0.55 46.57 11.58
CA GLN A 865 0.23 46.52 12.84
C GLN A 865 0.31 45.09 13.40
N GLY A 866 0.55 44.11 12.53
CA GLY A 866 0.62 42.70 12.90
C GLY A 866 -0.71 42.01 13.21
N VAL A 867 -1.85 42.70 13.07
CA VAL A 867 -3.18 42.11 13.26
C VAL A 867 -3.85 41.92 11.90
N MET A 868 -4.22 40.67 11.59
CA MET A 868 -4.96 40.32 10.39
C MET A 868 -6.45 40.22 10.68
N GLN A 869 -7.25 41.04 9.99
CA GLN A 869 -8.71 40.96 10.01
C GLN A 869 -9.20 39.92 9.01
N ILE A 870 -9.78 38.83 9.53
CA ILE A 870 -10.32 37.74 8.70
C ILE A 870 -11.78 37.45 9.03
N ALA A 871 -12.47 36.80 8.09
CA ALA A 871 -13.83 36.33 8.31
C ALA A 871 -13.85 35.22 9.38
N PRO A 872 -14.99 35.01 10.08
CA PRO A 872 -15.17 33.85 10.93
C PRO A 872 -14.87 32.54 10.18
N ILE A 873 -14.28 31.58 10.89
CA ILE A 873 -13.87 30.30 10.30
C ILE A 873 -15.10 29.38 10.20
N PRO A 874 -15.48 28.91 9.00
CA PRO A 874 -16.64 28.06 8.81
C PRO A 874 -16.53 26.71 9.55
N ALA A 875 -17.66 26.13 9.94
CA ALA A 875 -17.74 24.76 10.46
C ALA A 875 -17.00 23.74 9.58
N GLY A 876 -16.32 22.79 10.24
CA GLY A 876 -15.67 21.64 9.62
C GLY A 876 -14.82 22.00 8.40
N SER A 877 -13.99 23.03 8.51
CA SER A 877 -13.19 23.56 7.40
C SER A 877 -11.69 23.59 7.71
N ILE A 878 -10.89 23.67 6.64
CA ILE A 878 -9.47 24.03 6.68
C ILE A 878 -9.32 25.34 5.91
N VAL A 879 -8.79 26.37 6.55
CA VAL A 879 -8.52 27.68 5.95
C VAL A 879 -7.04 28.00 6.11
N ILE A 880 -6.32 28.22 5.01
CA ILE A 880 -4.89 28.54 5.02
C ILE A 880 -4.69 29.94 4.45
N TYR A 881 -4.08 30.81 5.24
CA TYR A 881 -3.57 32.09 4.74
C TYR A 881 -2.09 31.98 4.44
N THR A 882 -1.67 32.42 3.26
CA THR A 882 -0.25 32.62 2.93
C THR A 882 0.04 34.11 2.80
N PHE A 883 1.14 34.54 3.39
CA PHE A 883 1.66 35.90 3.39
C PHE A 883 3.02 35.83 2.72
N ASP A 884 3.14 36.36 1.51
CA ASP A 884 4.38 36.35 0.73
C ASP A 884 5.04 37.73 0.79
N GLN A 885 6.36 37.78 0.60
CA GLN A 885 7.14 39.03 0.61
C GLN A 885 6.94 39.81 1.91
N ILE A 886 7.13 39.11 3.04
CA ILE A 886 6.89 39.66 4.37
C ILE A 886 8.02 40.59 4.83
N HIS A 887 7.65 41.69 5.49
CA HIS A 887 8.55 42.69 6.06
C HIS A 887 8.35 42.85 7.56
#